data_AF-A0AAJ0A0E6-F1
#
_entry.id   AF-A0AAJ0A0E6-F1
#
_cell.length_a   1.000
_cell.length_b   1.000
_cell.length_c   1.000
_cell.angle_alpha   90.00
_cell.angle_beta   90.00
_cell.angle_gamma   90.00
#
_symmetry.space_group_name_H-M   'P 1'
#
loop_
_entity.id
_entity.type
_entity.pdbx_description
1 polymer ?
#
loop_
_entity_poly.entity_id
_entity_poly.type
_entity_poly.pdbx_seq_one_letter_code
_entity_poly.pdbx_strand_id
1 'polypeptide(L)'
;MDSQSLVVVAGISRYAESGKSSRPLTQVHETVFSYLYCIVHHLSIEKLSTEPPLTSYFKYEPFDLDRAHFRLVILHKGSKHDEIRCSLFQACLPDRQSQKTEASIQDVEIFLPYEALSYCWGDDARLRNKITVDEKALFITDNLLDALRNVRRTEVDRILWADAICIDQSNVLERGHQVGWMGEVYKHANEVLCWLGHVEHTTSPILALLEKFKREVPQKAWKGWSVDDHGWRGVWERVHVDPTRHDYHSQLKDLMANAWFSRVWILQEVANARRTSIGCSEGWIDGKAFAMAPSLLNVDPGTQCQAVIDIMPGPTRSSSWWAQKPNICSLLWRFRESQATDPRDRLYALLGLASDLKGKIRRLKADYTISEEAVARDVLSYLYGSDMSIGTINRPRIAGIQARILNYSAAALEKVVFSGVDVKAVDDYVRRENSMVWLTEDIVQILTKDYSGGKVMELLIREQANMVVTERLVKFIARNFGSDCLRLLLDRRYREVVITEKIIEAAAGNRKSGAQIIELLLDGRTIIDVTESFLVALFSNFNSNCLKLLLDRRGGEVNITDKVVEAAARNRESGAQIIELLLDRRGGEVNITDKVVEDATRNRESGAQIIELLLDRRGGEVNITDKIVEDATRNRESGAQIIELLLDRRGGEVNITDKVVEDATRNRESGAQIIELLLDRRGREVNITNRVVIAAAENWESGAQIIELLLDRRGGEVNITDKVVEAAARNRESGAQIIELLLDRRGGEVNITDKIVEDATRNRESSAQIINLLLDRRGGNVNITDKIVEAATRNRESGAQFIKLLRDRRGREVNITNRVVIPAAEDWESCARIIEMLLNQRGRVSEPSPIGAS
;
A
#
# COMPACT_ATOMS: atom_id res chain seq x y z
N MET A 1 5.15 52.03 37.43
CA MET A 1 4.21 50.99 37.87
C MET A 1 2.85 51.41 37.39
N ASP A 2 2.29 50.61 36.49
CA ASP A 2 0.99 50.81 35.87
C ASP A 2 -0.11 50.26 36.79
N SER A 3 -1.38 50.61 36.54
CA SER A 3 -2.61 50.30 37.29
C SER A 3 -2.80 48.84 37.77
N GLN A 4 -1.96 47.89 37.33
CA GLN A 4 -1.95 46.48 37.72
C GLN A 4 -1.75 46.24 39.23
N SER A 5 -0.96 47.07 39.91
CA SER A 5 -0.66 46.87 41.33
C SER A 5 -1.91 46.97 42.23
N LEU A 6 -2.88 47.80 41.85
CA LEU A 6 -4.15 47.98 42.57
C LEU A 6 -5.18 46.90 42.21
N VAL A 7 -5.15 46.38 40.97
CA VAL A 7 -5.96 45.23 40.54
C VAL A 7 -5.59 43.97 41.31
N VAL A 8 -4.30 43.76 41.60
CA VAL A 8 -3.83 42.63 42.42
C VAL A 8 -4.35 42.74 43.86
N VAL A 9 -4.35 43.94 44.46
CA VAL A 9 -4.90 44.17 45.80
C VAL A 9 -6.41 43.91 45.85
N ALA A 10 -7.15 44.33 44.83
CA ALA A 10 -8.58 44.03 44.69
C ALA A 10 -8.82 42.52 44.51
N GLY A 11 -7.96 41.82 43.76
CA GLY A 11 -8.02 40.38 43.57
C GLY A 11 -7.75 39.59 44.85
N ILE A 12 -6.77 40.00 45.66
CA ILE A 12 -6.47 39.35 46.95
C ILE A 12 -7.61 39.58 47.96
N SER A 13 -8.21 40.79 47.97
CA SER A 13 -9.38 41.08 48.82
C SER A 13 -10.58 40.20 48.45
N ARG A 14 -10.86 40.01 47.14
CA ARG A 14 -11.91 39.09 46.65
C ARG A 14 -11.68 37.64 47.06
N TYR A 15 -10.43 37.17 47.03
CA TYR A 15 -10.08 35.82 47.47
C TYR A 15 -10.39 35.62 48.96
N ALA A 16 -10.09 36.62 49.80
CA ALA A 16 -10.38 36.60 51.23
C ALA A 16 -11.89 36.62 51.54
N GLU A 17 -12.66 37.45 50.83
CA GLU A 17 -14.12 37.60 51.00
C GLU A 17 -14.92 36.38 50.50
N SER A 18 -14.38 35.60 49.57
CA SER A 18 -15.06 34.44 48.97
C SER A 18 -15.27 33.25 49.91
N GLY A 19 -14.76 33.30 51.15
CA GLY A 19 -14.88 32.23 52.15
C GLY A 19 -14.12 30.92 51.82
N LYS A 20 -13.36 30.90 50.71
CA LYS A 20 -12.68 29.70 50.17
C LYS A 20 -11.19 29.57 50.58
N SER A 21 -10.68 30.46 51.45
CA SER A 21 -9.29 30.41 51.91
C SER A 21 -9.06 29.25 52.88
N SER A 22 -8.16 28.31 52.53
CA SER A 22 -7.63 27.31 53.46
C SER A 22 -6.55 27.86 54.40
N ARG A 23 -6.17 29.14 54.25
CA ARG A 23 -5.15 29.82 55.05
C ARG A 23 -5.80 30.75 56.10
N PRO A 24 -5.21 30.87 57.31
CA PRO A 24 -5.70 31.79 58.34
C PRO A 24 -5.77 33.23 57.80
N LEU A 25 -6.83 33.97 58.14
CA LEU A 25 -7.08 35.36 57.70
C LEU A 25 -5.85 36.28 57.95
N THR A 26 -5.11 36.00 59.03
CA THR A 26 -3.86 36.67 59.42
C THR A 26 -2.75 36.56 58.37
N GLN A 27 -2.55 35.41 57.72
CA GLN A 27 -1.52 35.26 56.67
C GLN A 27 -1.91 35.97 55.37
N VAL A 28 -3.21 36.01 55.05
CA VAL A 28 -3.70 36.79 53.90
C VAL A 28 -3.49 38.28 54.17
N HIS A 29 -3.79 38.74 55.38
CA HIS A 29 -3.54 40.12 55.79
C HIS A 29 -2.05 40.47 55.76
N GLU A 30 -1.15 39.61 56.25
CA GLU A 30 0.30 39.82 56.17
C GLU A 30 0.79 39.87 54.72
N THR A 31 0.30 38.98 53.85
CA THR A 31 0.69 38.96 52.43
C THR A 31 0.20 40.22 51.70
N VAL A 32 -1.04 40.64 51.95
CA VAL A 32 -1.60 41.90 51.43
C VAL A 32 -0.80 43.09 51.96
N PHE A 33 -0.45 43.09 53.25
CA PHE A 33 0.30 44.16 53.86
C PHE A 33 1.74 44.22 53.34
N SER A 34 2.44 43.11 53.17
CA SER A 34 3.78 43.06 52.56
C SER A 34 3.76 43.47 51.10
N TYR A 35 2.74 43.06 50.34
CA TYR A 35 2.55 43.46 48.95
C TYR A 35 2.26 44.96 48.84
N LEU A 36 1.32 45.48 49.64
CA LEU A 36 1.02 46.91 49.75
C LEU A 36 2.24 47.70 50.23
N TYR A 37 3.01 47.20 51.19
CA TYR A 37 4.23 47.84 51.70
C TYR A 37 5.31 47.94 50.61
N CYS A 38 5.51 46.88 49.81
CA CYS A 38 6.39 46.91 48.63
C CYS A 38 5.89 47.90 47.56
N ILE A 39 4.58 47.94 47.31
CA ILE A 39 3.99 48.87 46.33
C ILE A 39 4.10 50.32 46.82
N VAL A 40 3.79 50.62 48.08
CA VAL A 40 3.81 51.98 48.67
C VAL A 40 5.22 52.59 48.62
N HIS A 41 6.28 51.79 48.79
CA HIS A 41 7.68 52.25 48.64
C HIS A 41 8.12 52.47 47.18
N HIS A 42 7.35 52.00 46.20
CA HIS A 42 7.60 52.19 44.77
C HIS A 42 6.53 53.04 44.05
N LEU A 43 5.56 53.58 44.80
CA LEU A 43 4.48 54.41 44.29
C LEU A 43 4.89 55.88 44.31
N SER A 44 4.80 56.52 43.14
CA SER A 44 4.73 57.98 43.07
C SER A 44 3.39 58.43 43.65
N ILE A 45 3.42 59.22 44.72
CA ILE A 45 2.21 59.79 45.36
C ILE A 45 1.39 60.61 44.35
N GLU A 46 2.07 61.32 43.43
CA GLU A 46 1.43 62.06 42.34
C GLU A 46 0.64 61.14 41.40
N LYS A 47 1.18 59.97 41.04
CA LYS A 47 0.45 58.99 40.20
C LYS A 47 -0.72 58.31 40.93
N LEU A 48 -0.64 58.15 42.25
CA LEU A 48 -1.75 57.57 43.00
C LEU A 48 -2.92 58.56 43.13
N SER A 49 -2.64 59.87 43.21
CA SER A 49 -3.67 60.91 43.26
C SER A 49 -4.43 61.10 41.95
N THR A 50 -3.91 60.57 40.83
CA THR A 50 -4.56 60.61 39.51
C THR A 50 -5.31 59.31 39.17
N GLU A 51 -5.15 58.25 39.96
CA GLU A 51 -5.90 57.00 39.80
C GLU A 51 -7.30 57.14 40.43
N PRO A 52 -8.36 56.66 39.77
CA PRO A 52 -9.71 56.79 40.28
C PRO A 52 -9.95 55.87 41.49
N PRO A 53 -10.97 56.13 42.34
CA PRO A 53 -11.25 55.35 43.54
C PRO A 53 -11.42 53.85 43.22
N LEU A 54 -11.04 52.93 44.11
CA LEU A 54 -11.17 51.48 43.86
C LEU A 54 -12.61 51.04 43.50
N THR A 55 -13.62 51.78 43.96
CA THR A 55 -15.04 51.57 43.63
C THR A 55 -15.40 51.88 42.18
N SER A 56 -14.55 52.64 41.49
CA SER A 56 -14.69 52.98 40.07
C SER A 56 -14.23 51.88 39.13
N TYR A 57 -13.51 50.86 39.61
CA TYR A 57 -13.11 49.73 38.77
C TYR A 57 -14.25 48.73 38.60
N PHE A 58 -14.36 48.18 37.40
CA PHE A 58 -15.39 47.22 37.05
C PHE A 58 -15.28 45.93 37.90
N LYS A 59 -16.44 45.41 38.31
CA LYS A 59 -16.55 44.16 39.07
C LYS A 59 -17.58 43.27 38.39
N TYR A 60 -17.19 42.04 38.07
CA TYR A 60 -18.08 41.05 37.49
C TYR A 60 -19.12 40.58 38.51
N GLU A 61 -20.37 40.48 38.07
CA GLU A 61 -21.41 39.77 38.82
C GLU A 61 -21.27 38.26 38.59
N PRO A 62 -21.20 37.44 39.65
CA PRO A 62 -21.21 35.98 39.51
C PRO A 62 -22.52 35.52 38.87
N PHE A 63 -22.46 34.45 38.09
CA PHE A 63 -23.65 33.76 37.59
C PHE A 63 -23.58 32.27 37.86
N ASP A 64 -24.75 31.64 37.83
CA ASP A 64 -24.92 30.22 38.10
C ASP A 64 -24.18 29.37 37.04
N LEU A 65 -23.25 28.54 37.50
CA LEU A 65 -22.45 27.62 36.69
C LEU A 65 -23.19 26.31 36.38
N ASP A 66 -24.38 26.10 36.93
CA ASP A 66 -25.20 24.91 36.66
C ASP A 66 -25.96 25.01 35.33
N ARG A 67 -26.11 26.24 34.78
CA ARG A 67 -26.70 26.50 33.46
C ARG A 67 -25.68 27.09 32.49
N ALA A 68 -25.98 27.03 31.20
CA ALA A 68 -25.14 27.59 30.14
C ALA A 68 -25.24 29.13 30.04
N HIS A 69 -25.12 29.83 31.18
CA HIS A 69 -25.06 31.28 31.22
C HIS A 69 -23.72 31.78 30.67
N PHE A 70 -23.74 32.93 30.02
CA PHE A 70 -22.58 33.66 29.54
C PHE A 70 -22.89 35.16 29.54
N ARG A 71 -21.89 36.02 29.35
CA ARG A 71 -22.12 37.48 29.27
C ARG A 71 -21.99 37.97 27.84
N LEU A 72 -22.74 39.02 27.52
CA LEU A 72 -22.64 39.77 26.28
C LEU A 72 -22.34 41.22 26.62
N VAL A 73 -21.63 41.89 25.71
CA VAL A 73 -21.28 43.30 25.84
C VAL A 73 -21.99 44.11 24.77
N ILE A 74 -22.72 45.14 25.19
CA ILE A 74 -23.23 46.19 24.30
C ILE A 74 -22.09 47.18 24.10
N LEU A 75 -21.54 47.26 22.88
CA LEU A 75 -20.61 48.29 22.47
C LEU A 75 -21.40 49.50 21.98
N HIS A 76 -21.33 50.61 22.72
CA HIS A 76 -22.08 51.81 22.37
C HIS A 76 -21.53 52.51 21.13
N LYS A 77 -22.45 53.15 20.40
CA LYS A 77 -22.16 53.89 19.18
C LYS A 77 -21.24 55.10 19.40
N GLY A 78 -20.58 55.49 18.32
CA GLY A 78 -19.95 56.80 18.13
C GLY A 78 -18.63 56.71 17.34
N SER A 79 -17.80 57.75 17.39
CA SER A 79 -16.63 57.88 16.51
C SER A 79 -15.47 56.95 16.90
N LYS A 80 -14.53 56.74 15.96
CA LYS A 80 -13.32 55.91 16.16
C LYS A 80 -12.38 56.49 17.24
N HIS A 81 -12.44 57.80 17.48
CA HIS A 81 -11.56 58.52 18.41
C HIS A 81 -12.19 58.73 19.79
N ASP A 82 -13.51 58.55 19.90
CA ASP A 82 -14.21 58.67 21.18
C ASP A 82 -13.77 57.56 22.15
N GLU A 83 -13.95 57.81 23.44
CA GLU A 83 -13.79 56.78 24.47
C GLU A 83 -14.72 55.59 24.19
N ILE A 84 -14.21 54.37 24.35
CA ILE A 84 -15.02 53.15 24.23
C ILE A 84 -15.86 52.99 25.50
N ARG A 85 -17.18 52.98 25.31
CA ARG A 85 -18.18 52.74 26.36
C ARG A 85 -18.96 51.48 26.05
N CYS A 86 -19.19 50.67 27.07
CA CYS A 86 -19.90 49.42 26.96
C CYS A 86 -20.87 49.19 28.15
N SER A 87 -21.85 48.31 27.94
CA SER A 87 -22.66 47.73 29.03
C SER A 87 -22.58 46.22 29.01
N LEU A 88 -22.40 45.57 30.17
CA LEU A 88 -22.30 44.12 30.26
C LEU A 88 -23.59 43.52 30.83
N PHE A 89 -24.10 42.46 30.21
CA PHE A 89 -25.31 41.78 30.70
C PHE A 89 -25.20 40.26 30.52
N GLN A 90 -25.96 39.52 31.32
CA GLN A 90 -25.98 38.06 31.28
C GLN A 90 -27.01 37.55 30.27
N ALA A 91 -26.67 36.46 29.58
CA ALA A 91 -27.52 35.74 28.63
C ALA A 91 -27.39 34.23 28.88
N CYS A 92 -28.36 33.44 28.41
CA CYS A 92 -28.34 31.98 28.50
C CYS A 92 -28.35 31.37 27.10
N LEU A 93 -27.59 30.30 26.90
CA LEU A 93 -27.70 29.49 25.69
C LEU A 93 -28.93 28.58 25.79
N PRO A 94 -29.67 28.35 24.68
CA PRO A 94 -30.85 27.50 24.70
C PRO A 94 -30.51 26.09 25.18
N ASP A 95 -31.30 25.58 26.14
CA ASP A 95 -31.08 24.25 26.72
C ASP A 95 -31.27 23.14 25.68
N ARG A 96 -30.35 22.16 25.65
CA ARG A 96 -30.36 21.02 24.71
C ARG A 96 -31.59 20.14 24.88
N GLN A 97 -32.26 20.18 26.03
CA GLN A 97 -33.47 19.38 26.30
C GLN A 97 -34.77 20.05 25.84
N SER A 98 -34.82 21.38 25.79
CA SER A 98 -36.03 22.15 25.43
C SER A 98 -36.41 22.06 23.95
N GLN A 99 -35.52 21.55 23.09
CA GLN A 99 -35.84 21.28 21.69
C GLN A 99 -36.72 20.02 21.48
N LYS A 100 -37.05 19.27 22.54
CA LYS A 100 -37.86 18.04 22.44
C LYS A 100 -39.26 18.12 23.05
N THR A 101 -39.65 19.21 23.71
CA THR A 101 -40.96 19.32 24.35
C THR A 101 -41.65 20.62 23.96
N GLU A 102 -42.62 20.50 23.04
CA GLU A 102 -43.70 21.48 22.86
C GLU A 102 -44.62 21.44 24.08
N ALA A 103 -44.21 21.97 25.23
CA ALA A 103 -45.14 22.27 26.32
C ALA A 103 -44.53 23.20 27.36
N SER A 104 -45.03 24.43 27.34
CA SER A 104 -45.36 25.33 28.47
C SER A 104 -44.72 26.71 28.32
N ILE A 105 -45.57 27.62 27.85
CA ILE A 105 -45.37 29.05 27.71
C ILE A 105 -45.28 29.65 29.11
N GLN A 106 -44.10 30.05 29.57
CA GLN A 106 -43.92 31.14 30.54
C GLN A 106 -42.48 31.69 30.63
N ASP A 107 -41.45 30.94 30.22
CA ASP A 107 -40.07 31.45 30.11
C ASP A 107 -39.58 31.41 28.65
N VAL A 108 -40.11 32.31 27.81
CA VAL A 108 -39.50 32.53 26.48
C VAL A 108 -38.25 33.39 26.71
N GLU A 109 -37.13 32.74 27.04
CA GLU A 109 -35.81 33.37 26.92
C GLU A 109 -35.63 33.82 25.47
N ILE A 110 -35.79 35.11 25.22
CA ILE A 110 -35.64 35.72 23.90
C ILE A 110 -34.20 35.47 23.45
N PHE A 111 -34.02 34.68 22.40
CA PHE A 111 -32.72 34.47 21.78
C PHE A 111 -32.21 35.81 21.21
N LEU A 112 -31.24 36.42 21.89
CA LEU A 112 -30.67 37.71 21.50
C LEU A 112 -29.61 37.51 20.41
N PRO A 113 -29.78 38.12 19.22
CA PRO A 113 -28.76 38.07 18.18
C PRO A 113 -27.52 38.86 18.61
N TYR A 114 -26.35 38.21 18.57
CA TYR A 114 -25.06 38.83 18.86
C TYR A 114 -23.99 38.42 17.84
N GLU A 115 -22.90 39.15 17.83
CA GLU A 115 -21.70 38.87 17.03
C GLU A 115 -20.55 38.47 17.96
N ALA A 116 -19.68 37.57 17.54
CA ALA A 116 -18.55 37.15 18.36
C ALA A 116 -17.24 37.71 17.79
N LEU A 117 -16.43 38.33 18.63
CA LEU A 117 -15.13 38.86 18.24
C LEU A 117 -14.05 37.77 18.41
N SER A 118 -13.25 37.60 17.37
CA SER A 118 -12.11 36.69 17.32
C SER A 118 -10.85 37.52 17.06
N TYR A 119 -9.88 37.51 17.96
CA TYR A 119 -8.70 38.37 17.85
C TYR A 119 -7.49 37.77 18.56
N CYS A 120 -6.27 38.22 18.23
CA CYS A 120 -5.05 37.85 18.93
C CYS A 120 -4.88 38.62 20.25
N TRP A 121 -4.54 37.95 21.35
CA TRP A 121 -4.21 38.66 22.59
C TRP A 121 -2.89 39.44 22.49
N GLY A 122 -1.99 39.05 21.57
CA GLY A 122 -0.70 39.70 21.29
C GLY A 122 0.42 39.26 22.23
N ASP A 123 1.67 39.61 21.88
CA ASP A 123 2.88 39.24 22.65
C ASP A 123 3.04 40.06 23.95
N ASP A 124 2.49 41.28 23.98
CA ASP A 124 2.42 42.15 25.16
C ASP A 124 0.99 42.14 25.72
N ALA A 125 0.57 41.02 26.34
CA ALA A 125 -0.77 40.83 26.93
C ALA A 125 -1.04 41.73 28.17
N ARG A 126 -0.35 42.86 28.29
CA ARG A 126 -0.52 43.83 29.38
C ARG A 126 -1.81 44.62 29.16
N LEU A 127 -2.66 44.58 30.19
CA LEU A 127 -3.86 45.40 30.26
C LEU A 127 -3.46 46.86 30.55
N ARG A 128 -3.34 47.68 29.50
CA ARG A 128 -2.91 49.09 29.61
C ARG A 128 -4.00 50.09 29.25
N ASN A 129 -4.95 49.71 28.40
CA ASN A 129 -5.98 50.63 27.93
C ASN A 129 -7.23 50.59 28.78
N LYS A 130 -7.69 51.75 29.20
CA LYS A 130 -8.94 51.91 29.93
C LYS A 130 -10.12 52.04 28.97
N ILE A 131 -11.16 51.25 29.20
CA ILE A 131 -12.50 51.44 28.64
C ILE A 131 -13.50 51.61 29.78
N THR A 132 -14.68 52.16 29.47
CA THR A 132 -15.76 52.32 30.46
C THR A 132 -16.83 51.25 30.23
N VAL A 133 -17.06 50.40 31.23
CA VAL A 133 -18.08 49.33 31.23
C VAL A 133 -19.02 49.55 32.41
N ASP A 134 -20.31 49.73 32.17
CA ASP A 134 -21.32 50.05 33.21
C ASP A 134 -20.87 51.20 34.12
N GLU A 135 -20.39 52.29 33.50
CA GLU A 135 -19.84 53.50 34.16
C GLU A 135 -18.58 53.26 35.02
N LYS A 136 -17.94 52.10 34.88
CA LYS A 136 -16.72 51.72 35.63
C LYS A 136 -15.55 51.43 34.69
N ALA A 137 -14.34 51.64 35.18
CA ALA A 137 -13.12 51.41 34.43
C ALA A 137 -12.78 49.90 34.33
N LEU A 138 -12.61 49.40 33.11
CA LEU A 138 -12.06 48.08 32.80
C LEU A 138 -10.81 48.24 31.94
N PHE A 139 -9.73 47.52 32.25
CA PHE A 139 -8.52 47.54 31.44
C PHE A 139 -8.48 46.38 30.45
N ILE A 140 -8.11 46.68 29.21
CA ILE A 140 -8.01 45.73 28.10
C ILE A 140 -6.67 45.86 27.37
N THR A 141 -6.36 44.91 26.49
CA THR A 141 -5.15 44.93 25.64
C THR A 141 -5.27 45.94 24.50
N ASP A 142 -4.13 46.34 23.92
CA ASP A 142 -4.07 47.22 22.74
C ASP A 142 -4.87 46.64 21.56
N ASN A 143 -4.65 45.37 21.24
CA ASN A 143 -5.32 44.74 20.10
C ASN A 143 -6.85 44.65 20.28
N LEU A 144 -7.35 44.45 21.51
CA LEU A 144 -8.79 44.47 21.76
C LEU A 144 -9.36 45.89 21.62
N LEU A 145 -8.67 46.91 22.13
CA LEU A 145 -9.13 48.30 21.96
C LEU A 145 -9.25 48.66 20.48
N ASP A 146 -8.24 48.31 19.69
CA ASP A 146 -8.24 48.57 18.25
C ASP A 146 -9.33 47.77 17.53
N ALA A 147 -9.55 46.50 17.90
CA ALA A 147 -10.65 45.71 17.39
C ALA A 147 -12.01 46.37 17.68
N LEU A 148 -12.26 46.79 18.93
CA LEU A 148 -13.50 47.45 19.33
C LEU A 148 -13.71 48.76 18.56
N ARG A 149 -12.66 49.56 18.35
CA ARG A 149 -12.73 50.79 17.54
C ARG A 149 -13.10 50.54 16.08
N ASN A 150 -12.61 49.46 15.48
CA ASN A 150 -12.90 49.12 14.08
C ASN A 150 -14.22 48.36 13.89
N VAL A 151 -14.77 47.78 14.96
CA VAL A 151 -16.08 47.13 14.98
C VAL A 151 -17.19 48.13 15.39
N ARG A 152 -16.89 49.17 16.17
CA ARG A 152 -17.85 50.19 16.60
C ARG A 152 -18.49 50.90 15.39
N ARG A 153 -19.80 51.11 15.45
CA ARG A 153 -20.56 51.88 14.46
C ARG A 153 -20.86 53.27 15.01
N THR A 154 -21.01 54.26 14.13
CA THR A 154 -21.26 55.66 14.56
C THR A 154 -22.69 55.88 15.05
N GLU A 155 -23.66 55.17 14.46
CA GLU A 155 -25.09 55.45 14.69
C GLU A 155 -25.83 54.41 15.52
N VAL A 156 -25.29 53.20 15.67
CA VAL A 156 -25.97 52.07 16.30
C VAL A 156 -25.06 51.30 17.24
N ASP A 157 -25.62 50.88 18.36
CA ASP A 157 -24.95 50.00 19.31
C ASP A 157 -24.84 48.58 18.74
N ARG A 158 -23.82 47.83 19.16
CA ARG A 158 -23.63 46.42 18.75
C ARG A 158 -23.59 45.53 19.96
N ILE A 159 -24.22 44.36 19.87
CA ILE A 159 -24.14 43.32 20.91
C ILE A 159 -23.04 42.34 20.48
N LEU A 160 -21.97 42.30 21.26
CA LEU A 160 -20.79 41.50 20.98
C LEU A 160 -20.54 40.47 22.10
N TRP A 161 -19.83 39.41 21.75
CA TRP A 161 -19.12 38.57 22.68
C TRP A 161 -17.62 38.74 22.46
N ALA A 162 -16.89 39.16 23.49
CA ALA A 162 -15.43 39.26 23.47
C ALA A 162 -14.90 38.64 24.76
N ASP A 163 -14.13 37.55 24.65
CA ASP A 163 -13.67 36.72 25.76
C ASP A 163 -13.02 37.50 26.92
N ALA A 164 -12.17 38.50 26.64
CA ALA A 164 -11.50 39.29 27.68
C ALA A 164 -12.43 40.25 28.45
N ILE A 165 -13.64 40.54 27.92
CA ILE A 165 -14.64 41.41 28.57
C ILE A 165 -15.81 40.60 29.12
N CYS A 166 -16.20 39.52 28.45
CA CYS A 166 -17.38 38.74 28.82
C CYS A 166 -17.08 37.67 29.89
N ILE A 167 -15.82 37.24 29.99
CA ILE A 167 -15.36 36.24 30.95
C ILE A 167 -14.56 36.92 32.05
N ASP A 168 -14.87 36.61 33.31
CA ASP A 168 -14.01 36.97 34.43
C ASP A 168 -12.74 36.11 34.40
N GLN A 169 -11.70 36.66 33.76
CA GLN A 169 -10.40 36.01 33.60
C GLN A 169 -9.70 35.69 34.93
N SER A 170 -10.12 36.34 36.03
CA SER A 170 -9.59 36.07 37.38
C SER A 170 -10.25 34.87 38.08
N ASN A 171 -11.42 34.43 37.59
CA ASN A 171 -12.18 33.32 38.15
C ASN A 171 -11.92 32.03 37.36
N VAL A 172 -11.06 31.17 37.90
CA VAL A 172 -10.65 29.90 37.25
C VAL A 172 -11.84 28.97 36.97
N LEU A 173 -12.84 28.92 37.86
CA LEU A 173 -14.02 28.07 37.69
C LEU A 173 -14.89 28.59 36.54
N GLU A 174 -15.13 29.90 36.50
CA GLU A 174 -15.86 30.54 35.40
C GLU A 174 -15.12 30.36 34.07
N ARG A 175 -13.80 30.59 34.04
CA ARG A 175 -12.97 30.39 32.85
C ARG A 175 -13.06 28.95 32.34
N GLY A 176 -12.91 27.96 33.22
CA GLY A 176 -13.03 26.55 32.86
C GLY A 176 -14.42 26.19 32.32
N HIS A 177 -15.47 26.71 32.95
CA HIS A 177 -16.85 26.56 32.49
C HIS A 177 -17.03 27.17 31.10
N GLN A 178 -16.68 28.44 30.90
CA GLN A 178 -16.84 29.17 29.64
C GLN A 178 -16.03 28.55 28.49
N VAL A 179 -14.80 28.09 28.74
CA VAL A 179 -14.00 27.36 27.75
C VAL A 179 -14.73 26.09 27.27
N GLY A 180 -15.41 25.39 28.18
CA GLY A 180 -16.23 24.22 27.84
C GLY A 180 -17.43 24.54 26.94
N TRP A 181 -17.94 25.77 26.98
CA TRP A 181 -19.11 26.23 26.21
C TRP A 181 -18.75 27.11 25.01
N MET A 182 -17.49 27.51 24.86
CA MET A 182 -17.01 28.44 23.82
C MET A 182 -17.50 28.04 22.42
N GLY A 183 -17.44 26.74 22.09
CA GLY A 183 -17.94 26.24 20.80
C GLY A 183 -19.43 26.53 20.56
N GLU A 184 -20.28 26.43 21.60
CA GLU A 184 -21.70 26.76 21.47
C GLU A 184 -21.93 28.28 21.40
N VAL A 185 -21.11 29.10 22.07
CA VAL A 185 -21.17 30.56 21.94
C VAL A 185 -20.87 31.00 20.50
N TYR A 186 -19.79 30.51 19.88
CA TYR A 186 -19.49 30.86 18.48
C TYR A 186 -20.51 30.28 17.48
N LYS A 187 -21.08 29.12 17.79
CA LYS A 187 -22.12 28.49 16.97
C LYS A 187 -23.45 29.24 16.94
N HIS A 188 -23.79 29.93 18.03
CA HIS A 188 -25.01 30.71 18.14
C HIS A 188 -24.83 32.18 17.74
N ALA A 189 -23.60 32.67 17.65
CA ALA A 189 -23.32 33.98 17.08
C ALA A 189 -23.84 34.10 15.63
N ASN A 190 -24.38 35.26 15.29
CA ASN A 190 -24.83 35.56 13.92
C ASN A 190 -23.66 35.66 12.95
N GLU A 191 -22.55 36.24 13.41
CA GLU A 191 -21.33 36.42 12.66
C GLU A 191 -20.13 36.42 13.62
N VAL A 192 -19.03 35.83 13.15
CA VAL A 192 -17.74 35.85 13.85
C VAL A 192 -16.84 36.85 13.13
N LEU A 193 -16.39 37.86 13.86
CA LEU A 193 -15.55 38.95 13.38
C LEU A 193 -14.09 38.64 13.71
N CYS A 194 -13.33 38.20 12.73
CA CYS A 194 -11.92 37.84 12.86
C CYS A 194 -11.03 39.05 12.61
N TRP A 195 -10.47 39.62 13.67
CA TRP A 195 -9.62 40.79 13.64
C TRP A 195 -8.13 40.41 13.59
N LEU A 196 -7.49 40.72 12.47
CA LEU A 196 -6.07 40.49 12.20
C LEU A 196 -5.16 41.57 12.79
N GLY A 197 -5.70 42.74 13.15
CA GLY A 197 -4.90 43.87 13.63
C GLY A 197 -4.38 44.77 12.51
N HIS A 198 -3.28 45.47 12.81
CA HIS A 198 -2.65 46.38 11.87
C HIS A 198 -1.85 45.62 10.81
N VAL A 199 -2.05 45.95 9.53
CA VAL A 199 -1.24 45.43 8.42
C VAL A 199 -0.10 46.40 8.10
N GLU A 200 1.10 45.88 7.85
CA GLU A 200 2.28 46.72 7.55
C GLU A 200 2.23 47.31 6.12
N HIS A 201 1.62 46.57 5.21
CA HIS A 201 1.50 46.91 3.79
C HIS A 201 0.05 47.21 3.41
N THR A 202 -0.13 47.98 2.34
CA THR A 202 -1.46 48.38 1.85
C THR A 202 -2.24 47.18 1.31
N THR A 203 -3.39 46.88 1.90
CA THR A 203 -4.30 45.76 1.54
C THR A 203 -5.65 46.22 0.99
N SER A 204 -5.93 47.53 1.02
CA SER A 204 -7.15 48.14 0.50
C SER A 204 -7.49 47.71 -0.93
N PRO A 205 -6.53 47.57 -1.88
CA PRO A 205 -6.82 47.11 -3.22
C PRO A 205 -7.37 45.68 -3.27
N ILE A 206 -6.78 44.72 -2.54
CA ILE A 206 -7.29 43.35 -2.52
C ILE A 206 -8.65 43.25 -1.84
N LEU A 207 -8.87 44.02 -0.76
CA LEU A 207 -10.16 44.07 -0.07
C LEU A 207 -11.26 44.56 -1.03
N ALA A 208 -11.01 45.66 -1.77
CA ALA A 208 -11.95 46.19 -2.74
C ALA A 208 -12.22 45.22 -3.92
N LEU A 209 -11.18 44.52 -4.38
CA LEU A 209 -11.29 43.52 -5.45
C LEU A 209 -12.17 42.35 -5.03
N LEU A 210 -11.94 41.80 -3.83
CA LEU A 210 -12.69 40.65 -3.33
C LEU A 210 -14.14 41.01 -2.95
N GLU A 211 -14.39 42.24 -2.49
CA GLU A 211 -15.76 42.73 -2.28
C GLU A 211 -16.50 42.90 -3.61
N LYS A 212 -15.82 43.39 -4.66
CA LYS A 212 -16.38 43.41 -6.02
C LYS A 212 -16.67 41.99 -6.51
N PHE A 213 -15.75 41.05 -6.31
CA PHE A 213 -15.97 39.64 -6.65
C PHE A 213 -17.21 39.08 -5.96
N LYS A 214 -17.32 39.27 -4.64
CA LYS A 214 -18.48 38.82 -3.86
C LYS A 214 -19.81 39.33 -4.42
N ARG A 215 -19.85 40.61 -4.80
CA ARG A 215 -21.06 41.26 -5.35
C ARG A 215 -21.48 40.68 -6.71
N GLU A 216 -20.53 40.31 -7.55
CA GLU A 216 -20.78 39.77 -8.90
C GLU A 216 -21.11 38.26 -8.89
N VAL A 217 -20.75 37.53 -7.82
CA VAL A 217 -21.08 36.10 -7.68
C VAL A 217 -22.58 35.93 -7.36
N PRO A 218 -23.35 35.14 -8.13
CA PRO A 218 -24.75 34.85 -7.83
C PRO A 218 -24.93 34.20 -6.44
N GLN A 219 -25.92 34.63 -5.66
CA GLN A 219 -26.08 34.14 -4.27
C GLN A 219 -26.22 32.61 -4.17
N LYS A 220 -26.85 31.96 -5.16
CA LYS A 220 -27.00 30.50 -5.22
C LYS A 220 -25.67 29.77 -5.47
N ALA A 221 -24.71 30.41 -6.14
CA ALA A 221 -23.39 29.82 -6.44
C ALA A 221 -22.63 29.49 -5.15
N TRP A 222 -22.69 30.34 -4.13
CA TRP A 222 -22.07 30.13 -2.81
C TRP A 222 -22.51 28.87 -2.06
N LYS A 223 -23.62 28.24 -2.48
CA LYS A 223 -24.11 26.96 -1.94
C LYS A 223 -24.07 25.81 -2.94
N GLY A 224 -24.02 26.11 -4.25
CA GLY A 224 -24.21 25.13 -5.31
C GLY A 224 -22.96 24.77 -6.10
N TRP A 225 -21.98 25.66 -6.18
CA TRP A 225 -20.74 25.43 -6.91
C TRP A 225 -19.67 24.80 -6.00
N SER A 226 -18.99 23.77 -6.50
CA SER A 226 -17.74 23.26 -5.91
C SER A 226 -16.61 24.25 -6.10
N VAL A 227 -15.53 24.17 -5.32
CA VAL A 227 -14.37 25.09 -5.45
C VAL A 227 -13.79 25.14 -6.87
N ASP A 228 -13.79 24.00 -7.57
CA ASP A 228 -13.23 23.89 -8.93
C ASP A 228 -14.21 24.25 -10.06
N ASP A 229 -15.41 24.72 -9.73
CA ASP A 229 -16.43 25.07 -10.73
C ASP A 229 -15.95 26.22 -11.65
N HIS A 230 -16.07 26.03 -12.96
CA HIS A 230 -15.66 27.01 -13.96
C HIS A 230 -16.38 28.36 -13.82
N GLY A 231 -17.55 28.38 -13.20
CA GLY A 231 -18.31 29.59 -12.90
C GLY A 231 -17.53 30.59 -12.04
N TRP A 232 -16.71 30.12 -11.09
CA TRP A 232 -15.87 31.00 -10.27
C TRP A 232 -14.88 31.78 -11.13
N ARG A 233 -14.19 31.09 -12.04
CA ARG A 233 -13.21 31.67 -12.95
C ARG A 233 -13.87 32.68 -13.90
N GLY A 234 -15.04 32.34 -14.44
CA GLY A 234 -15.79 33.25 -15.30
C GLY A 234 -16.18 34.57 -14.61
N VAL A 235 -16.58 34.53 -13.33
CA VAL A 235 -16.84 35.76 -12.55
C VAL A 235 -15.52 36.51 -12.27
N TRP A 236 -14.48 35.78 -11.90
CA TRP A 236 -13.16 36.34 -11.57
C TRP A 236 -12.57 37.13 -12.74
N GLU A 237 -12.56 36.58 -13.95
CA GLU A 237 -12.03 37.24 -15.16
C GLU A 237 -12.75 38.56 -15.49
N ARG A 238 -14.06 38.65 -15.21
CA ARG A 238 -14.81 39.91 -15.38
C ARG A 238 -14.50 40.95 -14.31
N VAL A 239 -14.14 40.50 -13.11
CA VAL A 239 -13.88 41.36 -11.96
C VAL A 239 -12.45 41.87 -11.97
N HIS A 240 -11.49 41.00 -12.31
CA HIS A 240 -10.05 41.17 -12.28
C HIS A 240 -9.48 41.58 -13.65
N VAL A 241 -9.97 42.71 -14.16
CA VAL A 241 -9.70 43.19 -15.53
C VAL A 241 -8.24 43.66 -15.74
N ASP A 242 -7.58 44.13 -14.68
CA ASP A 242 -6.17 44.57 -14.72
C ASP A 242 -5.37 43.93 -13.57
N PRO A 243 -4.85 42.71 -13.78
CA PRO A 243 -4.07 41.97 -12.79
C PRO A 243 -2.77 42.65 -12.39
N THR A 244 -2.22 43.50 -13.26
CA THR A 244 -0.90 44.12 -13.08
C THR A 244 -0.93 45.43 -12.29
N ARG A 245 -2.12 45.98 -12.06
CA ARG A 245 -2.29 47.28 -11.40
C ARG A 245 -1.76 47.31 -9.96
N HIS A 246 -1.91 46.20 -9.23
CA HIS A 246 -1.44 46.07 -7.86
C HIS A 246 -0.88 44.66 -7.65
N ASP A 247 0.04 44.53 -6.70
CA ASP A 247 0.53 43.22 -6.27
C ASP A 247 -0.47 42.54 -5.32
N TYR A 248 -1.54 41.98 -5.89
CA TYR A 248 -2.56 41.25 -5.13
C TYR A 248 -2.01 39.97 -4.48
N HIS A 249 -0.95 39.38 -5.03
CA HIS A 249 -0.33 38.17 -4.49
C HIS A 249 0.33 38.46 -3.14
N SER A 250 1.17 39.50 -3.08
CA SER A 250 1.84 39.89 -1.83
C SER A 250 0.84 40.37 -0.79
N GLN A 251 -0.17 41.16 -1.19
CA GLN A 251 -1.23 41.61 -0.27
C GLN A 251 -2.00 40.46 0.38
N LEU A 252 -2.33 39.41 -0.38
CA LEU A 252 -3.00 38.22 0.18
C LEU A 252 -2.06 37.46 1.13
N LYS A 253 -0.79 37.31 0.76
CA LYS A 253 0.22 36.63 1.60
C LYS A 253 0.39 37.35 2.94
N ASP A 254 0.42 38.68 2.96
CA ASP A 254 0.55 39.47 4.18
C ASP A 254 -0.63 39.24 5.13
N LEU A 255 -1.86 39.19 4.60
CA LEU A 255 -3.05 38.87 5.39
C LEU A 255 -2.97 37.45 5.97
N MET A 256 -2.56 36.47 5.17
CA MET A 256 -2.48 35.05 5.57
C MET A 256 -1.32 34.73 6.52
N ALA A 257 -0.26 35.53 6.48
CA ALA A 257 0.90 35.39 7.38
C ALA A 257 0.62 35.91 8.81
N ASN A 258 -0.56 36.48 9.05
CA ASN A 258 -0.91 37.02 10.36
C ASN A 258 -0.94 35.94 11.46
N ALA A 259 -0.42 36.29 12.65
CA ALA A 259 -0.35 35.40 13.80
C ALA A 259 -1.71 34.82 14.23
N TRP A 260 -2.82 35.46 13.86
CA TRP A 260 -4.17 34.95 14.10
C TRP A 260 -4.39 33.53 13.54
N PHE A 261 -3.90 33.24 12.33
CA PHE A 261 -4.03 31.91 11.70
C PHE A 261 -3.26 30.81 12.44
N SER A 262 -2.30 31.20 13.28
CA SER A 262 -1.49 30.26 14.06
C SER A 262 -2.14 29.89 15.41
N ARG A 263 -3.10 30.65 15.94
CA ARG A 263 -3.64 30.39 17.28
C ARG A 263 -4.50 29.12 17.30
N VAL A 264 -4.38 28.29 18.32
CA VAL A 264 -5.20 27.06 18.42
C VAL A 264 -6.68 27.35 18.72
N TRP A 265 -6.99 28.39 19.50
CA TRP A 265 -8.37 28.64 19.95
C TRP A 265 -9.29 29.14 18.83
N ILE A 266 -8.73 29.84 17.82
CA ILE A 266 -9.49 30.33 16.64
C ILE A 266 -10.15 29.20 15.86
N LEU A 267 -9.69 27.96 16.02
CA LEU A 267 -10.26 26.79 15.37
C LEU A 267 -11.72 26.56 15.77
N GLN A 268 -12.04 26.71 17.07
CA GLN A 268 -13.43 26.64 17.55
C GLN A 268 -14.25 27.82 17.06
N GLU A 269 -13.63 28.99 16.96
CA GLU A 269 -14.27 30.25 16.61
C GLU A 269 -14.73 30.22 15.15
N VAL A 270 -13.85 29.77 14.25
CA VAL A 270 -14.10 29.68 12.82
C VAL A 270 -14.94 28.46 12.45
N ALA A 271 -14.63 27.28 13.01
CA ALA A 271 -15.33 26.06 12.64
C ALA A 271 -16.80 26.09 13.04
N ASN A 272 -17.14 26.71 14.17
CA ASN A 272 -18.53 26.80 14.63
C ASN A 272 -19.29 27.99 14.04
N ALA A 273 -18.61 28.96 13.44
CA ALA A 273 -19.23 30.15 12.88
C ALA A 273 -20.32 29.84 11.85
N ARG A 274 -21.43 30.58 11.90
CA ARG A 274 -22.46 30.57 10.84
C ARG A 274 -22.02 31.43 9.64
N ARG A 275 -21.37 32.54 9.96
CA ARG A 275 -20.78 33.52 9.03
C ARG A 275 -19.48 34.02 9.63
N THR A 276 -18.53 34.35 8.79
CA THR A 276 -17.23 34.91 9.19
C THR A 276 -16.94 36.16 8.38
N SER A 277 -16.32 37.14 9.02
CA SER A 277 -15.77 38.33 8.39
C SER A 277 -14.33 38.48 8.86
N ILE A 278 -13.39 38.67 7.93
CA ILE A 278 -11.97 38.89 8.23
C ILE A 278 -11.72 40.41 8.15
N GLY A 279 -11.08 40.99 9.15
CA GLY A 279 -10.85 42.44 9.23
C GLY A 279 -9.43 42.78 9.62
N CYS A 280 -8.95 43.92 9.14
CA CYS A 280 -7.68 44.53 9.50
C CYS A 280 -7.82 46.05 9.62
N SER A 281 -6.72 46.76 9.91
CA SER A 281 -6.69 48.24 10.00
C SER A 281 -7.24 48.97 8.76
N GLU A 282 -7.25 48.33 7.59
CA GLU A 282 -7.69 48.94 6.33
C GLU A 282 -9.13 48.57 5.91
N GLY A 283 -9.77 47.59 6.55
CA GLY A 283 -11.15 47.25 6.23
C GLY A 283 -11.54 45.82 6.57
N TRP A 284 -12.70 45.40 6.04
CA TRP A 284 -13.32 44.10 6.29
C TRP A 284 -13.65 43.40 4.98
N ILE A 285 -13.56 42.07 4.99
CA ILE A 285 -13.90 41.19 3.88
C ILE A 285 -14.75 40.01 4.38
N ASP A 286 -15.70 39.57 3.55
CA ASP A 286 -16.46 38.35 3.79
C ASP A 286 -15.56 37.11 3.81
N GLY A 287 -15.72 36.27 4.82
CA GLY A 287 -14.89 35.08 5.00
C GLY A 287 -14.98 34.08 3.84
N LYS A 288 -16.11 34.01 3.11
CA LYS A 288 -16.22 33.13 1.93
C LYS A 288 -15.40 33.66 0.77
N ALA A 289 -15.42 34.97 0.55
CA ALA A 289 -14.62 35.62 -0.48
C ALA A 289 -13.12 35.49 -0.16
N PHE A 290 -12.74 35.71 1.11
CA PHE A 290 -11.38 35.49 1.58
C PHE A 290 -10.93 34.04 1.37
N ALA A 291 -11.75 33.05 1.74
CA ALA A 291 -11.43 31.63 1.60
C ALA A 291 -11.22 31.19 0.13
N MET A 292 -11.88 31.84 -0.83
CA MET A 292 -11.71 31.57 -2.27
C MET A 292 -10.48 32.28 -2.87
N ALA A 293 -9.99 33.36 -2.25
CA ALA A 293 -8.94 34.20 -2.80
C ALA A 293 -7.64 33.44 -3.16
N PRO A 294 -7.14 32.48 -2.36
CA PRO A 294 -5.94 31.71 -2.71
C PRO A 294 -6.06 30.96 -4.02
N SER A 295 -7.20 30.28 -4.25
CA SER A 295 -7.45 29.54 -5.49
C SER A 295 -7.60 30.46 -6.70
N LEU A 296 -8.21 31.63 -6.52
CA LEU A 296 -8.45 32.61 -7.58
C LEU A 296 -7.18 33.36 -8.00
N LEU A 297 -6.30 33.65 -7.03
CA LEU A 297 -5.02 34.32 -7.25
C LEU A 297 -3.86 33.34 -7.39
N ASN A 298 -4.09 32.03 -7.34
CA ASN A 298 -3.03 31.01 -7.38
C ASN A 298 -1.90 31.28 -6.34
N VAL A 299 -2.30 31.57 -5.10
CA VAL A 299 -1.40 31.79 -3.97
C VAL A 299 -1.50 30.59 -3.03
N ASP A 300 -0.35 30.08 -2.57
CA ASP A 300 -0.29 29.05 -1.52
C ASP A 300 -0.33 29.70 -0.12
N PRO A 301 -1.36 29.44 0.70
CA PRO A 301 -1.47 29.98 2.06
C PRO A 301 -0.47 29.39 3.07
N GLY A 302 0.17 28.28 2.74
CA GLY A 302 0.91 27.47 3.70
C GLY A 302 -0.02 26.57 4.54
N THR A 303 0.55 25.51 5.12
CA THR A 303 -0.23 24.37 5.65
C THR A 303 -1.25 24.74 6.72
N GLN A 304 -0.83 25.47 7.76
CA GLN A 304 -1.70 25.87 8.86
C GLN A 304 -2.82 26.82 8.40
N CYS A 305 -2.49 27.84 7.60
CA CYS A 305 -3.47 28.81 7.12
C CYS A 305 -4.51 28.12 6.22
N GLN A 306 -4.06 27.24 5.31
CA GLN A 306 -4.96 26.45 4.47
C GLN A 306 -5.90 25.58 5.33
N ALA A 307 -5.39 24.92 6.38
CA ALA A 307 -6.24 24.12 7.27
C ALA A 307 -7.31 24.97 7.99
N VAL A 308 -7.03 26.23 8.30
CA VAL A 308 -8.03 27.17 8.86
C VAL A 308 -9.05 27.60 7.79
N ILE A 309 -8.60 27.89 6.56
CA ILE A 309 -9.48 28.23 5.43
C ILE A 309 -10.43 27.08 5.12
N ASP A 310 -9.96 25.83 5.22
CA ASP A 310 -10.73 24.61 4.96
C ASP A 310 -11.90 24.41 5.95
N ILE A 311 -11.87 25.06 7.12
CA ILE A 311 -12.93 24.97 8.13
C ILE A 311 -13.82 26.23 8.18
N MET A 312 -13.46 27.28 7.44
CA MET A 312 -14.26 28.51 7.32
C MET A 312 -15.62 28.22 6.65
N PRO A 313 -16.72 28.87 7.06
CA PRO A 313 -18.01 28.71 6.39
C PRO A 313 -17.93 29.10 4.91
N GLY A 314 -18.19 28.18 3.99
CA GLY A 314 -18.14 28.47 2.55
C GLY A 314 -18.01 27.24 1.63
N PRO A 315 -17.81 27.47 0.32
CA PRO A 315 -17.59 26.41 -0.67
C PRO A 315 -16.34 25.57 -0.38
N THR A 316 -15.26 26.19 0.11
CA THR A 316 -14.01 25.52 0.50
C THR A 316 -14.24 24.41 1.51
N ARG A 317 -14.96 24.71 2.60
CA ARG A 317 -15.31 23.73 3.64
C ARG A 317 -16.16 22.57 3.15
N SER A 318 -17.03 22.81 2.17
CA SER A 318 -17.89 21.75 1.60
C SER A 318 -17.10 20.83 0.66
N SER A 319 -15.97 21.29 0.14
CA SER A 319 -15.11 20.58 -0.81
C SER A 319 -13.81 20.06 -0.18
N SER A 320 -13.54 20.39 1.10
CA SER A 320 -12.31 20.03 1.82
C SER A 320 -12.46 18.74 2.63
N TRP A 321 -11.36 18.34 3.29
CA TRP A 321 -11.33 17.23 4.26
C TRP A 321 -12.34 17.40 5.40
N TRP A 322 -12.78 18.63 5.69
CA TRP A 322 -13.76 18.90 6.73
C TRP A 322 -15.14 18.29 6.45
N ALA A 323 -15.52 18.16 5.17
CA ALA A 323 -16.80 17.55 4.78
C ALA A 323 -16.91 16.07 5.20
N GLN A 324 -15.77 15.40 5.44
CA GLN A 324 -15.66 13.99 5.79
C GLN A 324 -15.81 13.71 7.30
N LYS A 325 -16.45 14.61 8.06
CA LYS A 325 -16.67 14.48 9.52
C LYS A 325 -15.37 14.21 10.31
N PRO A 326 -14.51 15.23 10.51
CA PRO A 326 -13.16 15.03 11.02
C PRO A 326 -13.15 14.38 12.41
N ASN A 327 -12.26 13.41 12.59
CA ASN A 327 -11.97 12.76 13.88
C ASN A 327 -10.81 13.47 14.61
N ILE A 328 -10.57 13.11 15.87
CA ILE A 328 -9.50 13.74 16.66
C ILE A 328 -8.09 13.55 16.04
N CYS A 329 -7.83 12.42 15.38
CA CYS A 329 -6.54 12.13 14.72
C CYS A 329 -6.24 13.13 13.58
N SER A 330 -7.20 13.27 12.66
CA SER A 330 -7.11 14.21 11.53
C SER A 330 -6.95 15.65 11.98
N LEU A 331 -7.68 16.07 13.02
CA LEU A 331 -7.58 17.41 13.59
C LEU A 331 -6.20 17.66 14.21
N LEU A 332 -5.68 16.70 14.98
CA LEU A 332 -4.34 16.80 15.59
C LEU A 332 -3.24 16.95 14.54
N TRP A 333 -3.36 16.25 13.41
CA TRP A 333 -2.39 16.36 12.32
C TRP A 333 -2.54 17.64 11.50
N ARG A 334 -3.76 18.02 11.12
CA ARG A 334 -4.03 19.20 10.29
C ARG A 334 -3.62 20.49 11.00
N PHE A 335 -3.86 20.57 12.31
CA PHE A 335 -3.55 21.74 13.14
C PHE A 335 -2.27 21.58 13.97
N ARG A 336 -1.34 20.71 13.55
CA ARG A 336 -0.07 20.47 14.23
C ARG A 336 0.83 21.69 14.33
N GLU A 337 0.65 22.68 13.45
CA GLU A 337 1.42 23.92 13.39
C GLU A 337 0.77 25.04 14.23
N SER A 338 -0.40 24.79 14.83
CA SER A 338 -1.05 25.75 15.72
C SER A 338 -0.22 25.99 16.98
N GLN A 339 -0.29 27.21 17.50
CA GLN A 339 0.40 27.71 18.67
C GLN A 339 -0.57 27.82 19.85
N ALA A 340 -0.08 27.46 21.03
CA ALA A 340 -0.83 27.49 22.27
C ALA A 340 0.13 27.83 23.42
N THR A 341 -0.31 28.71 24.33
CA THR A 341 0.46 29.04 25.54
C THR A 341 0.48 27.86 26.51
N ASP A 342 -0.68 27.22 26.73
CA ASP A 342 -0.75 25.93 27.42
C ASP A 342 -0.67 24.81 26.38
N PRO A 343 0.30 23.89 26.46
CA PRO A 343 0.45 22.83 25.47
C PRO A 343 -0.77 21.89 25.41
N ARG A 344 -1.58 21.79 26.48
CA ARG A 344 -2.80 20.95 26.52
C ARG A 344 -3.90 21.49 25.60
N ASP A 345 -3.91 22.78 25.33
CA ASP A 345 -4.91 23.42 24.46
C ASP A 345 -4.78 22.93 23.00
N ARG A 346 -3.61 22.42 22.59
CA ARG A 346 -3.40 21.75 21.30
C ARG A 346 -4.36 20.56 21.10
N LEU A 347 -4.83 19.96 22.20
CA LEU A 347 -5.89 18.95 22.18
C LEU A 347 -7.24 19.55 22.53
N TYR A 348 -7.34 20.34 23.61
CA TYR A 348 -8.62 20.76 24.17
C TYR A 348 -9.45 21.62 23.19
N ALA A 349 -8.79 22.45 22.39
CA ALA A 349 -9.44 23.22 21.34
C ALA A 349 -10.04 22.34 20.22
N LEU A 350 -9.64 21.06 20.10
CA LEU A 350 -10.12 20.15 19.06
C LEU A 350 -11.24 19.20 19.53
N LEU A 351 -11.40 19.01 20.85
CA LEU A 351 -12.34 18.02 21.41
C LEU A 351 -13.79 18.25 20.96
N GLY A 352 -14.24 19.51 20.88
CA GLY A 352 -15.59 19.85 20.43
C GLY A 352 -15.82 19.70 18.92
N LEU A 353 -14.74 19.66 18.14
CA LEU A 353 -14.77 19.57 16.67
C LEU A 353 -14.77 18.11 16.19
N ALA A 354 -14.12 17.23 16.94
CA ALA A 354 -13.96 15.80 16.63
C ALA A 354 -15.31 15.05 16.61
N SER A 355 -15.61 14.40 15.49
CA SER A 355 -16.86 13.66 15.27
C SER A 355 -16.93 12.36 16.09
N ASP A 356 -15.80 11.70 16.30
CA ASP A 356 -15.65 10.41 16.99
C ASP A 356 -15.76 10.51 18.53
N LEU A 357 -15.66 11.74 19.05
CA LEU A 357 -15.83 12.07 20.46
C LEU A 357 -17.27 12.52 20.81
N LYS A 358 -18.18 12.64 19.82
CA LYS A 358 -19.59 12.99 20.07
C LYS A 358 -20.36 11.78 20.61
N GLY A 359 -20.98 11.93 21.79
CA GLY A 359 -21.93 10.96 22.36
C GLY A 359 -21.34 9.76 23.12
N LYS A 360 -20.01 9.60 23.18
CA LYS A 360 -19.37 8.57 24.02
C LYS A 360 -19.05 9.13 25.41
N ILE A 361 -19.11 8.29 26.44
CA ILE A 361 -18.60 8.61 27.79
C ILE A 361 -17.18 9.14 27.62
N ARG A 362 -16.96 10.42 27.97
CA ARG A 362 -15.78 11.24 27.64
C ARG A 362 -14.48 10.56 28.11
N ARG A 363 -13.85 9.73 27.27
CA ARG A 363 -12.49 9.20 27.52
C ARG A 363 -11.45 10.31 27.49
N LEU A 364 -11.66 11.34 26.66
CA LEU A 364 -10.85 12.56 26.62
C LEU A 364 -11.74 13.74 27.04
N LYS A 365 -11.31 14.49 28.05
CA LYS A 365 -11.96 15.72 28.54
C LYS A 365 -10.91 16.79 28.81
N ALA A 366 -11.31 18.06 28.70
CA ALA A 366 -10.47 19.16 29.14
C ALA A 366 -10.33 19.12 30.67
N ASP A 367 -9.11 18.86 31.15
CA ASP A 367 -8.78 18.82 32.56
C ASP A 367 -7.43 19.50 32.78
N TYR A 368 -7.45 20.70 33.36
CA TYR A 368 -6.23 21.46 33.64
C TYR A 368 -5.53 21.03 34.94
N THR A 369 -6.09 20.07 35.68
CA THR A 369 -5.48 19.54 36.91
C THR A 369 -4.45 18.44 36.64
N ILE A 370 -4.45 17.85 35.45
CA ILE A 370 -3.50 16.81 35.02
C ILE A 370 -2.37 17.40 34.16
N SER A 371 -1.21 16.75 34.19
CA SER A 371 -0.04 17.19 33.42
C SER A 371 -0.20 16.95 31.92
N GLU A 372 0.58 17.65 31.09
CA GLU A 372 0.60 17.42 29.64
C GLU A 372 0.93 15.95 29.32
N GLU A 373 1.85 15.33 30.05
CA GLU A 373 2.24 13.93 29.80
C GLU A 373 1.10 12.95 30.06
N ALA A 374 0.24 13.21 31.05
CA ALA A 374 -0.93 12.40 31.30
C ALA A 374 -1.92 12.51 30.13
N VAL A 375 -2.22 13.73 29.68
CA VAL A 375 -3.07 14.00 28.51
C VAL A 375 -2.51 13.32 27.25
N ALA A 376 -1.21 13.42 27.02
CA ALA A 376 -0.55 12.81 25.87
C ALA A 376 -0.65 11.27 25.88
N ARG A 377 -0.55 10.64 27.05
CA ARG A 377 -0.79 9.18 27.18
C ARG A 377 -2.23 8.81 26.90
N ASP A 378 -3.19 9.59 27.40
CA ASP A 378 -4.61 9.34 27.15
C ASP A 378 -4.94 9.45 25.66
N VAL A 379 -4.35 10.41 24.95
CA VAL A 379 -4.47 10.54 23.48
C VAL A 379 -3.89 9.33 22.76
N LEU A 380 -2.68 8.89 23.10
CA LEU A 380 -2.08 7.71 22.48
C LEU A 380 -2.90 6.44 22.72
N SER A 381 -3.38 6.25 23.96
CA SER A 381 -4.26 5.14 24.32
C SER A 381 -5.59 5.19 23.55
N TYR A 382 -6.16 6.39 23.37
CA TYR A 382 -7.37 6.57 22.59
C TYR A 382 -7.17 6.25 21.10
N LEU A 383 -6.07 6.74 20.50
CA LEU A 383 -5.79 6.57 19.07
C LEU A 383 -5.36 5.14 18.73
N TYR A 384 -4.52 4.51 19.55
CA TYR A 384 -3.83 3.27 19.17
C TYR A 384 -4.12 2.08 20.10
N GLY A 385 -4.90 2.26 21.18
CA GLY A 385 -5.19 1.23 22.17
C GLY A 385 -4.10 1.07 23.23
N SER A 386 -4.43 0.37 24.33
CA SER A 386 -3.57 0.19 25.51
C SER A 386 -2.37 -0.75 25.28
N ASP A 387 -2.45 -1.65 24.30
CA ASP A 387 -1.44 -2.70 24.02
C ASP A 387 -0.40 -2.30 22.98
N MET A 388 -0.40 -1.04 22.55
CA MET A 388 0.60 -0.54 21.63
C MET A 388 1.86 -0.16 22.40
N SER A 389 2.83 -1.09 22.40
CA SER A 389 4.25 -0.84 22.72
C SER A 389 4.89 0.10 21.68
N ILE A 390 4.29 1.26 21.43
CA ILE A 390 4.88 2.34 20.63
C ILE A 390 6.11 2.77 21.43
N GLY A 391 7.27 2.30 21.00
CA GLY A 391 8.51 2.25 21.78
C GLY A 391 8.72 3.47 22.67
N THR A 392 8.79 3.20 23.98
CA THR A 392 9.51 4.01 24.99
C THR A 392 9.63 5.51 24.69
N ILE A 393 8.50 6.20 24.51
CA ILE A 393 8.52 7.67 24.59
C ILE A 393 8.54 8.00 26.07
N ASN A 394 9.74 8.21 26.60
CA ASN A 394 9.91 8.68 27.95
C ASN A 394 9.37 10.12 28.01
N ARG A 395 8.18 10.30 28.62
CA ARG A 395 7.42 11.57 28.72
C ARG A 395 6.88 12.09 27.37
N PRO A 396 5.76 11.54 26.85
CA PRO A 396 5.15 12.02 25.62
C PRO A 396 4.61 13.44 25.78
N ARG A 397 4.77 14.26 24.74
CA ARG A 397 4.20 15.61 24.62
C ARG A 397 3.22 15.66 23.46
N ILE A 398 2.21 16.52 23.53
CA ILE A 398 1.14 16.58 22.51
C ILE A 398 1.71 17.02 21.16
N ALA A 399 2.58 18.04 21.14
CA ALA A 399 3.26 18.47 19.91
C ALA A 399 4.12 17.36 19.29
N GLY A 400 4.76 16.53 20.13
CA GLY A 400 5.53 15.37 19.67
C GLY A 400 4.65 14.29 19.03
N ILE A 401 3.44 14.08 19.58
CA ILE A 401 2.44 13.19 18.98
C ILE A 401 1.99 13.74 17.62
N GLN A 402 1.63 15.02 17.55
CA GLN A 402 1.17 15.65 16.30
C GLN A 402 2.23 15.57 15.18
N ALA A 403 3.51 15.73 15.52
CA ALA A 403 4.62 15.62 14.55
C ALA A 403 4.85 14.19 14.04
N ARG A 404 4.49 13.17 14.83
CA ARG A 404 4.77 11.75 14.53
C ARG A 404 3.52 10.91 14.26
N ILE A 405 2.35 11.54 14.20
CA ILE A 405 1.06 10.86 14.05
C ILE A 405 1.00 9.98 12.79
N LEU A 406 1.64 10.40 11.70
CA LEU A 406 1.77 9.59 10.48
C LEU A 406 2.59 8.32 10.73
N ASN A 407 3.72 8.42 11.45
CA ASN A 407 4.58 7.28 11.77
C ASN A 407 3.87 6.31 12.72
N TYR A 408 3.10 6.83 13.68
CA TYR A 408 2.32 5.99 14.59
C TYR A 408 1.16 5.30 13.89
N SER A 409 0.47 6.00 12.99
CA SER A 409 -0.59 5.42 12.15
C SER A 409 -0.06 4.30 11.25
N ALA A 410 1.12 4.49 10.63
CA ALA A 410 1.79 3.46 9.84
C ALA A 410 2.18 2.24 10.69
N ALA A 411 2.85 2.45 11.83
CA ALA A 411 3.29 1.37 12.72
C ALA A 411 2.10 0.59 13.32
N ALA A 412 1.00 1.27 13.62
CA ALA A 412 -0.23 0.63 14.08
C ALA A 412 -0.87 -0.19 12.97
N LEU A 413 -0.93 0.31 11.73
CA LEU A 413 -1.41 -0.47 10.59
C LEU A 413 -0.52 -1.68 10.34
N GLU A 414 0.81 -1.53 10.37
CA GLU A 414 1.76 -2.64 10.25
C GLU A 414 1.44 -3.74 11.25
N LYS A 415 1.22 -3.39 12.53
CA LYS A 415 0.88 -4.39 13.56
C LYS A 415 -0.46 -5.08 13.31
N VAL A 416 -1.49 -4.34 12.89
CA VAL A 416 -2.81 -4.90 12.55
C VAL A 416 -2.68 -5.89 11.40
N VAL A 417 -1.86 -5.57 10.40
CA VAL A 417 -1.58 -6.47 9.26
C VAL A 417 -0.71 -7.66 9.71
N PHE A 418 0.27 -7.46 10.61
CA PHE A 418 1.15 -8.52 11.15
C PHE A 418 0.43 -9.51 12.07
N SER A 419 -0.63 -9.12 12.79
CA SER A 419 -1.37 -10.04 13.66
C SER A 419 -2.32 -11.00 12.91
N GLY A 420 -2.31 -10.95 11.57
CA GLY A 420 -3.15 -11.74 10.68
C GLY A 420 -4.03 -10.83 9.83
N VAL A 421 -4.08 -11.07 8.51
CA VAL A 421 -4.79 -10.20 7.55
C VAL A 421 -6.32 -10.42 7.66
N ASP A 422 -6.93 -9.90 8.73
CA ASP A 422 -8.38 -9.78 8.85
C ASP A 422 -8.85 -8.49 8.18
N VAL A 423 -9.49 -8.63 7.02
CA VAL A 423 -10.04 -7.52 6.22
C VAL A 423 -10.97 -6.63 7.07
N LYS A 424 -11.73 -7.21 8.00
CA LYS A 424 -12.67 -6.46 8.85
C LYS A 424 -11.94 -5.64 9.90
N ALA A 425 -10.91 -6.21 10.53
CA ALA A 425 -10.09 -5.47 11.49
C ALA A 425 -9.35 -4.29 10.81
N VAL A 426 -8.88 -4.49 9.57
CA VAL A 426 -8.28 -3.41 8.78
C VAL A 426 -9.32 -2.36 8.37
N ASP A 427 -10.52 -2.76 7.93
CA ASP A 427 -11.63 -1.83 7.62
C ASP A 427 -12.00 -0.98 8.84
N ASP A 428 -12.21 -1.63 9.99
CA ASP A 428 -12.55 -0.95 11.25
C ASP A 428 -11.44 0.03 11.68
N TYR A 429 -10.17 -0.34 11.50
CA TYR A 429 -9.02 0.54 11.77
C TYR A 429 -9.00 1.74 10.81
N VAL A 430 -9.11 1.51 9.51
CA VAL A 430 -9.06 2.56 8.48
C VAL A 430 -10.21 3.54 8.63
N ARG A 431 -11.42 3.06 8.92
CA ARG A 431 -12.59 3.90 9.20
C ARG A 431 -12.42 4.72 10.47
N ARG A 432 -11.79 4.15 11.51
CA ARG A 432 -11.49 4.90 12.74
C ARG A 432 -10.49 6.03 12.47
N GLU A 433 -9.46 5.78 11.67
CA GLU A 433 -8.41 6.76 11.35
C GLU A 433 -8.81 7.76 10.24
N ASN A 434 -9.98 7.62 9.61
CA ASN A 434 -10.56 8.52 8.61
C ASN A 434 -9.56 8.90 7.50
N SER A 435 -9.01 7.88 6.83
CA SER A 435 -8.11 8.03 5.67
C SER A 435 -6.71 8.61 5.98
N MET A 436 -6.33 8.76 7.24
CA MET A 436 -4.96 9.15 7.63
C MET A 436 -3.99 7.97 7.80
N VAL A 437 -4.25 6.90 7.05
CA VAL A 437 -3.46 5.67 7.02
C VAL A 437 -2.36 5.83 5.99
N TRP A 438 -1.11 5.65 6.39
CA TRP A 438 0.03 5.75 5.48
C TRP A 438 0.47 4.36 5.01
N LEU A 439 0.42 4.13 3.71
CA LEU A 439 0.90 2.89 3.11
C LEU A 439 2.42 2.95 2.92
N THR A 440 3.15 2.08 3.61
CA THR A 440 4.60 1.87 3.43
C THR A 440 4.86 0.74 2.45
N GLU A 441 6.06 0.71 1.84
CA GLU A 441 6.48 -0.43 1.00
C GLU A 441 6.47 -1.74 1.79
N ASP A 442 6.78 -1.68 3.10
CA ASP A 442 6.77 -2.82 4.01
C ASP A 442 5.36 -3.41 4.18
N ILE A 443 4.34 -2.55 4.39
CA ILE A 443 2.94 -3.01 4.44
C ILE A 443 2.57 -3.73 3.15
N VAL A 444 2.89 -3.15 2.00
CA VAL A 444 2.57 -3.73 0.69
C VAL A 444 3.26 -5.08 0.51
N GLN A 445 4.52 -5.21 0.93
CA GLN A 445 5.25 -6.46 0.89
C GLN A 445 4.62 -7.52 1.80
N ILE A 446 4.15 -7.15 2.99
CA ILE A 446 3.44 -8.07 3.90
C ILE A 446 2.15 -8.57 3.24
N LEU A 447 1.38 -7.66 2.62
CA LEU A 447 0.14 -8.01 1.92
C LEU A 447 0.37 -8.99 0.75
N THR A 448 1.55 -9.02 0.13
CA THR A 448 1.83 -10.02 -0.93
C THR A 448 1.95 -11.46 -0.43
N LYS A 449 2.18 -11.67 0.87
CA LYS A 449 2.39 -13.01 1.46
C LYS A 449 1.10 -13.72 1.85
N ASP A 450 -0.04 -13.00 1.87
CA ASP A 450 -1.34 -13.51 2.30
C ASP A 450 -2.35 -13.52 1.14
N TYR A 451 -3.18 -14.56 1.06
CA TYR A 451 -4.22 -14.68 0.03
C TYR A 451 -5.27 -13.56 0.11
N SER A 452 -5.49 -13.00 1.29
CA SER A 452 -6.43 -11.89 1.57
C SER A 452 -5.82 -10.52 1.29
N GLY A 453 -4.51 -10.42 1.07
CA GLY A 453 -3.80 -9.15 0.94
C GLY A 453 -4.24 -8.31 -0.25
N GLY A 454 -4.71 -8.94 -1.33
CA GLY A 454 -5.32 -8.23 -2.47
C GLY A 454 -6.57 -7.44 -2.09
N LYS A 455 -7.47 -8.04 -1.29
CA LYS A 455 -8.71 -7.36 -0.81
C LYS A 455 -8.39 -6.23 0.16
N VAL A 456 -7.38 -6.42 1.01
CA VAL A 456 -6.93 -5.37 1.93
C VAL A 456 -6.29 -4.22 1.16
N MET A 457 -5.46 -4.50 0.15
CA MET A 457 -4.87 -3.45 -0.68
C MET A 457 -5.96 -2.65 -1.42
N GLU A 458 -6.96 -3.33 -1.97
CA GLU A 458 -8.12 -2.70 -2.61
C GLU A 458 -8.88 -1.78 -1.63
N LEU A 459 -9.11 -2.25 -0.40
CA LEU A 459 -9.73 -1.46 0.66
C LEU A 459 -8.90 -0.23 1.01
N LEU A 460 -7.59 -0.38 1.20
CA LEU A 460 -6.70 0.73 1.57
C LEU A 460 -6.65 1.81 0.48
N ILE A 461 -6.66 1.42 -0.80
CA ILE A 461 -6.76 2.37 -1.93
C ILE A 461 -8.15 3.02 -1.98
N ARG A 462 -9.22 2.25 -1.74
CA ARG A 462 -10.61 2.74 -1.74
C ARG A 462 -10.88 3.75 -0.62
N GLU A 463 -10.31 3.53 0.56
CA GLU A 463 -10.47 4.42 1.72
C GLU A 463 -9.45 5.56 1.75
N GLN A 464 -8.79 5.85 0.63
CA GLN A 464 -7.88 7.00 0.46
C GLN A 464 -6.70 7.01 1.45
N ALA A 465 -6.12 5.85 1.77
CA ALA A 465 -4.87 5.83 2.52
C ALA A 465 -3.84 6.74 1.81
N ASN A 466 -3.28 7.69 2.55
CA ASN A 466 -2.23 8.56 2.02
C ASN A 466 -1.02 7.68 1.66
N MET A 467 -0.61 7.73 0.40
CA MET A 467 0.45 6.88 -0.12
C MET A 467 1.29 7.71 -1.08
N VAL A 468 2.61 7.60 -0.96
CA VAL A 468 3.51 8.10 -1.99
C VAL A 468 3.50 7.06 -3.11
N VAL A 469 3.00 7.47 -4.27
CA VAL A 469 3.01 6.61 -5.46
C VAL A 469 4.45 6.56 -5.99
N THR A 470 5.16 5.46 -5.72
CA THR A 470 6.50 5.18 -6.28
C THR A 470 6.41 4.15 -7.41
N GLU A 471 7.39 4.16 -8.33
CA GLU A 471 7.51 3.12 -9.36
C GLU A 471 7.58 1.72 -8.73
N ARG A 472 8.29 1.57 -7.61
CA ARG A 472 8.42 0.31 -6.87
C ARG A 472 7.07 -0.20 -6.38
N LEU A 473 6.28 0.68 -5.77
CA LEU A 473 4.94 0.35 -5.31
C LEU A 473 4.06 -0.12 -6.47
N VAL A 474 4.00 0.64 -7.57
CA VAL A 474 3.16 0.30 -8.72
C VAL A 474 3.62 -1.03 -9.33
N LYS A 475 4.94 -1.27 -9.41
CA LYS A 475 5.51 -2.54 -9.83
C LYS A 475 5.08 -3.69 -8.91
N PHE A 476 5.12 -3.50 -7.59
CA PHE A 476 4.66 -4.49 -6.63
C PHE A 476 3.18 -4.82 -6.80
N ILE A 477 2.35 -3.80 -7.03
CA ILE A 477 0.92 -3.98 -7.27
C ILE A 477 0.66 -4.77 -8.54
N ALA A 478 1.28 -4.35 -9.65
CA ALA A 478 1.13 -5.00 -10.95
C ALA A 478 1.56 -6.48 -10.93
N ARG A 479 2.59 -6.83 -10.16
CA ARG A 479 3.10 -8.21 -10.08
C ARG A 479 2.29 -9.14 -9.19
N ASN A 480 1.75 -8.65 -8.08
CA ASN A 480 1.25 -9.51 -7.01
C ASN A 480 -0.27 -9.39 -6.75
N PHE A 481 -0.92 -8.30 -7.16
CA PHE A 481 -2.35 -8.08 -6.91
C PHE A 481 -3.19 -8.14 -8.20
N GLY A 482 -4.51 -8.17 -8.05
CA GLY A 482 -5.44 -8.22 -9.18
C GLY A 482 -5.54 -6.88 -9.93
N SER A 483 -6.16 -6.91 -11.11
CA SER A 483 -6.35 -5.73 -11.97
C SER A 483 -7.13 -4.61 -11.29
N ASP A 484 -8.03 -4.93 -10.35
CA ASP A 484 -8.87 -3.94 -9.67
C ASP A 484 -8.06 -3.00 -8.77
N CYS A 485 -6.99 -3.50 -8.13
CA CYS A 485 -6.09 -2.64 -7.33
C CYS A 485 -5.41 -1.59 -8.19
N LEU A 486 -4.90 -1.99 -9.36
CA LEU A 486 -4.25 -1.05 -10.28
C LEU A 486 -5.26 -0.10 -10.92
N ARG A 487 -6.47 -0.59 -11.25
CA ARG A 487 -7.58 0.25 -11.75
C ARG A 487 -7.92 1.36 -10.77
N LEU A 488 -8.17 1.02 -9.50
CA LEU A 488 -8.50 1.99 -8.47
C LEU A 488 -7.38 3.01 -8.25
N LEU A 489 -6.13 2.57 -8.34
CA LEU A 489 -4.98 3.47 -8.23
C LEU A 489 -4.93 4.45 -9.41
N LEU A 490 -5.10 3.98 -10.65
CA LEU A 490 -5.12 4.83 -11.83
C LEU A 490 -6.32 5.79 -11.83
N ASP A 491 -7.54 5.33 -11.55
CA ASP A 491 -8.74 6.18 -11.56
C ASP A 491 -8.63 7.37 -10.60
N ARG A 492 -7.90 7.22 -9.50
CA ARG A 492 -7.77 8.24 -8.46
C ARG A 492 -6.49 9.05 -8.52
N ARG A 493 -5.40 8.46 -9.02
CA ARG A 493 -4.04 9.03 -8.95
C ARG A 493 -3.30 8.99 -10.29
N TYR A 494 -4.02 9.01 -11.42
CA TYR A 494 -3.41 8.92 -12.77
C TYR A 494 -2.28 9.92 -13.02
N ARG A 495 -2.33 11.13 -12.42
CA ARG A 495 -1.28 12.16 -12.58
C ARG A 495 0.02 11.82 -11.84
N GLU A 496 -0.04 10.97 -10.82
CA GLU A 496 1.10 10.55 -10.01
C GLU A 496 1.71 9.23 -10.50
N VAL A 497 0.98 8.45 -11.30
CA VAL A 497 1.42 7.13 -11.78
C VAL A 497 2.10 7.27 -13.13
N VAL A 498 3.43 7.13 -13.15
CA VAL A 498 4.21 6.96 -14.38
C VAL A 498 4.38 5.47 -14.65
N ILE A 499 3.91 5.01 -15.82
CA ILE A 499 4.05 3.61 -16.23
C ILE A 499 5.41 3.43 -16.91
N THR A 500 6.24 2.57 -16.32
CA THR A 500 7.57 2.26 -16.80
C THR A 500 7.64 0.82 -17.33
N GLU A 501 8.69 0.51 -18.07
CA GLU A 501 9.00 -0.86 -18.53
C GLU A 501 8.97 -1.89 -17.39
N LYS A 502 9.53 -1.55 -16.22
CA LYS A 502 9.57 -2.46 -15.07
C LYS A 502 8.19 -2.80 -14.51
N ILE A 503 7.20 -1.91 -14.68
CA ILE A 503 5.81 -2.14 -14.27
C ILE A 503 5.14 -3.12 -15.23
N ILE A 504 5.48 -3.04 -16.52
CA ILE A 504 4.96 -3.94 -17.56
C ILE A 504 5.55 -5.33 -17.42
N GLU A 505 6.85 -5.46 -17.19
CA GLU A 505 7.48 -6.74 -16.84
C GLU A 505 6.85 -7.36 -15.59
N ALA A 506 6.52 -6.53 -14.59
CA ALA A 506 5.81 -6.98 -13.40
C ALA A 506 4.40 -7.48 -13.71
N ALA A 507 3.63 -6.76 -14.53
CA ALA A 507 2.33 -7.20 -15.02
C ALA A 507 2.42 -8.51 -15.82
N ALA A 508 3.46 -8.68 -16.62
CA ALA A 508 3.75 -9.90 -17.37
C ALA A 508 3.99 -11.10 -16.47
N GLY A 509 4.69 -10.89 -15.35
CA GLY A 509 4.89 -11.92 -14.34
C GLY A 509 3.62 -12.27 -13.54
N ASN A 510 2.51 -11.55 -13.72
CA ASN A 510 1.28 -11.77 -12.96
C ASN A 510 0.42 -12.88 -13.60
N ARG A 511 0.55 -14.09 -13.06
CA ARG A 511 -0.15 -15.29 -13.56
C ARG A 511 -1.68 -15.25 -13.44
N LYS A 512 -2.25 -14.34 -12.63
CA LYS A 512 -3.71 -14.28 -12.37
C LYS A 512 -4.42 -13.21 -13.16
N SER A 513 -3.83 -12.03 -13.28
CA SER A 513 -4.50 -10.85 -13.84
C SER A 513 -3.63 -10.03 -14.80
N GLY A 514 -2.50 -10.58 -15.25
CA GLY A 514 -1.57 -9.86 -16.14
C GLY A 514 -2.26 -9.32 -17.39
N ALA A 515 -3.09 -10.12 -18.05
CA ALA A 515 -3.82 -9.72 -19.26
C ALA A 515 -4.73 -8.50 -19.03
N GLN A 516 -5.55 -8.53 -17.97
CA GLN A 516 -6.45 -7.43 -17.60
C GLN A 516 -5.69 -6.20 -17.14
N ILE A 517 -4.52 -6.37 -16.50
CA ILE A 517 -3.63 -5.28 -16.11
C ILE A 517 -3.07 -4.58 -17.36
N ILE A 518 -2.61 -5.33 -18.36
CA ILE A 518 -2.11 -4.73 -19.61
C ILE A 518 -3.23 -4.04 -20.38
N GLU A 519 -4.41 -4.63 -20.49
CA GLU A 519 -5.56 -3.99 -21.12
C GLU A 519 -5.88 -2.63 -20.48
N LEU A 520 -5.86 -2.57 -19.14
CA LEU A 520 -6.04 -1.34 -18.37
C LEU A 520 -4.95 -0.30 -18.64
N LEU A 521 -3.69 -0.72 -18.74
CA LEU A 521 -2.57 0.16 -19.06
C LEU A 521 -2.63 0.68 -20.50
N LEU A 522 -3.21 -0.09 -21.43
CA LEU A 522 -3.36 0.29 -22.84
C LEU A 522 -4.63 1.13 -23.13
N ASP A 523 -5.45 1.48 -22.15
CA ASP A 523 -6.71 2.23 -22.31
C ASP A 523 -6.54 3.75 -22.47
N GLY A 524 -5.32 4.22 -22.74
CA GLY A 524 -5.05 5.59 -23.22
C GLY A 524 -5.02 6.69 -22.15
N ARG A 525 -5.21 6.36 -20.87
CA ARG A 525 -5.11 7.32 -19.75
C ARG A 525 -3.68 7.53 -19.22
N THR A 526 -2.73 6.69 -19.63
CA THR A 526 -1.34 6.71 -19.18
C THR A 526 -0.40 6.94 -20.36
N ILE A 527 0.58 7.83 -20.17
CA ILE A 527 1.67 8.01 -21.13
C ILE A 527 2.58 6.79 -21.01
N ILE A 528 2.71 6.00 -22.08
CA ILE A 528 3.58 4.82 -22.15
C ILE A 528 4.47 4.97 -23.38
N ASP A 529 5.79 4.96 -23.17
CA ASP A 529 6.75 4.86 -24.26
C ASP A 529 6.83 3.40 -24.76
N VAL A 530 6.48 3.17 -26.04
CA VAL A 530 6.57 1.85 -26.67
C VAL A 530 8.00 1.62 -27.14
N THR A 531 8.84 1.06 -26.26
CA THR A 531 10.23 0.70 -26.60
C THR A 531 10.32 -0.72 -27.17
N GLU A 532 11.45 -1.06 -27.81
CA GLU A 532 11.72 -2.44 -28.27
C GLU A 532 11.67 -3.44 -27.11
N SER A 533 12.25 -3.09 -25.96
CA SER A 533 12.29 -3.96 -24.79
C SER A 533 10.90 -4.16 -24.16
N PHE A 534 10.05 -3.12 -24.16
CA PHE A 534 8.64 -3.21 -23.83
C PHE A 534 7.91 -4.22 -24.73
N LEU A 535 8.14 -4.16 -26.05
CA LEU A 535 7.53 -5.10 -26.99
C LEU A 535 8.05 -6.53 -26.77
N VAL A 536 9.35 -6.73 -26.59
CA VAL A 536 9.95 -8.05 -26.31
C VAL A 536 9.33 -8.69 -25.06
N ALA A 537 9.12 -7.91 -24.00
CA ALA A 537 8.49 -8.40 -22.78
C ALA A 537 7.02 -8.79 -23.01
N LEU A 538 6.26 -7.99 -23.77
CA LEU A 538 4.88 -8.29 -24.10
C LEU A 538 4.74 -9.56 -24.96
N PHE A 539 5.49 -9.63 -26.05
CA PHE A 539 5.42 -10.75 -27.00
C PHE A 539 5.92 -12.07 -26.41
N SER A 540 6.84 -12.03 -25.44
CA SER A 540 7.34 -13.25 -24.78
C SER A 540 6.37 -13.86 -23.75
N ASN A 541 5.49 -13.05 -23.15
CA ASN A 541 4.76 -13.46 -21.92
C ASN A 541 3.23 -13.40 -22.03
N PHE A 542 2.68 -12.70 -23.02
CA PHE A 542 1.24 -12.50 -23.12
C PHE A 542 0.64 -13.25 -24.31
N ASN A 543 -0.68 -13.46 -24.25
CA ASN A 543 -1.43 -14.06 -25.33
C ASN A 543 -1.65 -13.09 -26.51
N SER A 544 -1.81 -13.67 -27.70
CA SER A 544 -2.99 -13.48 -28.53
C SER A 544 -3.69 -12.10 -28.47
N ASN A 545 -4.72 -12.08 -27.63
CA ASN A 545 -5.70 -11.01 -27.50
C ASN A 545 -5.10 -9.71 -26.97
N CYS A 546 -4.17 -9.80 -26.00
CA CYS A 546 -3.48 -8.62 -25.47
C CYS A 546 -2.67 -7.89 -26.55
N LEU A 547 -1.98 -8.64 -27.40
CA LEU A 547 -1.17 -8.07 -28.48
C LEU A 547 -2.05 -7.55 -29.62
N LYS A 548 -3.19 -8.18 -29.89
CA LYS A 548 -4.21 -7.66 -30.81
C LYS A 548 -4.70 -6.28 -30.37
N LEU A 549 -5.03 -6.11 -29.08
CA LEU A 549 -5.44 -4.81 -28.52
C LEU A 549 -4.35 -3.74 -28.64
N LEU A 550 -3.09 -4.10 -28.40
CA LEU A 550 -1.95 -3.19 -28.59
C LEU A 550 -1.86 -2.71 -30.05
N LEU A 551 -1.95 -3.64 -31.01
CA LEU A 551 -1.91 -3.32 -32.43
C LEU A 551 -3.14 -2.50 -32.88
N ASP A 552 -4.33 -2.80 -32.37
CA ASP A 552 -5.56 -2.07 -32.68
C ASP A 552 -5.51 -0.61 -32.19
N ARG A 553 -4.96 -0.39 -30.98
CA ARG A 553 -5.00 0.93 -30.32
C ARG A 553 -3.76 1.79 -30.60
N ARG A 554 -2.59 1.16 -30.72
CA ARG A 554 -1.28 1.83 -30.83
C ARG A 554 -0.40 1.28 -31.95
N GLY A 555 -0.99 0.65 -32.96
CA GLY A 555 -0.24 0.00 -34.05
C GLY A 555 0.79 0.90 -34.74
N GLY A 556 0.51 2.21 -34.86
CA GLY A 556 1.44 3.20 -35.44
C GLY A 556 2.72 3.44 -34.62
N GLU A 557 2.74 3.02 -33.36
CA GLU A 557 3.88 3.16 -32.45
C GLU A 557 4.64 1.85 -32.24
N VAL A 558 4.09 0.73 -32.75
CA VAL A 558 4.71 -0.59 -32.64
C VAL A 558 5.69 -0.77 -33.78
N ASN A 559 6.97 -0.88 -33.45
CA ASN A 559 8.03 -1.23 -34.39
C ASN A 559 8.33 -2.74 -34.29
N ILE A 560 8.10 -3.48 -35.37
CA ILE A 560 8.35 -4.92 -35.41
C ILE A 560 9.82 -5.16 -35.80
N THR A 561 10.67 -5.39 -34.80
CA THR A 561 12.09 -5.73 -35.00
C THR A 561 12.31 -7.24 -34.93
N ASP A 562 13.47 -7.71 -35.39
CA ASP A 562 13.86 -9.13 -35.30
C ASP A 562 13.70 -9.68 -33.88
N LYS A 563 14.07 -8.93 -32.84
CA LYS A 563 13.92 -9.35 -31.44
C LYS A 563 12.47 -9.52 -31.00
N VAL A 564 11.55 -8.73 -31.55
CA VAL A 564 10.11 -8.87 -31.27
C VAL A 564 9.56 -10.14 -31.91
N VAL A 565 10.00 -10.47 -33.12
CA VAL A 565 9.64 -11.73 -33.79
C VAL A 565 10.26 -12.94 -33.07
N GLU A 566 11.51 -12.84 -32.64
CA GLU A 566 12.16 -13.86 -31.77
C GLU A 566 11.39 -14.06 -30.46
N ALA A 567 10.95 -12.97 -29.83
CA ALA A 567 10.12 -13.03 -28.61
C ALA A 567 8.79 -13.75 -28.84
N ALA A 568 8.12 -13.46 -29.97
CA ALA A 568 6.90 -14.17 -30.38
C ALA A 568 7.15 -15.66 -30.60
N ALA A 569 8.25 -16.02 -31.27
CA ALA A 569 8.62 -17.42 -31.52
C ALA A 569 8.92 -18.20 -30.23
N ARG A 570 9.46 -17.53 -29.20
CA ARG A 570 9.72 -18.12 -27.87
C ARG A 570 8.47 -18.23 -26.97
N ASN A 571 7.36 -17.61 -27.33
CA ASN A 571 6.13 -17.63 -26.53
C ASN A 571 5.50 -19.03 -26.60
N ARG A 572 5.44 -19.71 -25.46
CA ARG A 572 4.99 -21.11 -25.39
C ARG A 572 3.48 -21.26 -25.51
N GLU A 573 2.73 -20.36 -24.89
CA GLU A 573 1.28 -20.44 -24.75
C GLU A 573 0.53 -19.99 -26.01
N SER A 574 1.01 -18.97 -26.71
CA SER A 574 0.30 -18.39 -27.86
C SER A 574 1.20 -18.03 -29.04
N GLY A 575 2.44 -18.55 -29.09
CA GLY A 575 3.43 -18.14 -30.08
C GLY A 575 2.94 -18.26 -31.53
N ALA A 576 2.22 -19.34 -31.86
CA ALA A 576 1.67 -19.55 -33.19
C ALA A 576 0.65 -18.46 -33.58
N GLN A 577 -0.32 -18.17 -32.71
CA GLN A 577 -1.36 -17.16 -32.96
C GLN A 577 -0.77 -15.75 -33.00
N ILE A 578 0.32 -15.50 -32.27
CA ILE A 578 1.01 -14.22 -32.27
C ILE A 578 1.77 -14.03 -33.59
N ILE A 579 2.52 -15.04 -34.04
CA ILE A 579 3.22 -15.01 -35.33
C ILE A 579 2.21 -14.86 -36.48
N GLU A 580 1.09 -15.57 -36.44
CA GLU A 580 -0.01 -15.42 -37.40
C GLU A 580 -0.56 -13.99 -37.42
N LEU A 581 -0.87 -13.42 -36.26
CA LEU A 581 -1.33 -12.03 -36.13
C LEU A 581 -0.33 -11.02 -36.69
N LEU A 582 0.98 -11.22 -36.45
CA LEU A 582 2.04 -10.38 -36.99
C LEU A 582 2.13 -10.48 -38.51
N LEU A 583 2.06 -11.69 -39.06
CA LEU A 583 2.09 -11.91 -40.50
C LEU A 583 0.86 -11.29 -41.19
N ASP A 584 -0.32 -11.38 -40.58
CA ASP A 584 -1.56 -10.82 -41.13
C ASP A 584 -1.59 -9.29 -41.12
N ARG A 585 -1.12 -8.67 -40.04
CA ARG A 585 -1.28 -7.23 -39.84
C ARG A 585 -0.04 -6.42 -40.19
N ARG A 586 1.15 -7.02 -40.07
CA ARG A 586 2.47 -6.37 -40.24
C ARG A 586 3.44 -7.22 -41.04
N GLY A 587 2.94 -8.13 -41.89
CA GLY A 587 3.78 -9.13 -42.57
C GLY A 587 4.96 -8.57 -43.37
N GLY A 588 4.81 -7.37 -43.96
CA GLY A 588 5.90 -6.70 -44.67
C GLY A 588 7.07 -6.23 -43.80
N GLU A 589 6.88 -6.17 -42.48
CA GLU A 589 7.91 -5.82 -41.49
C GLU A 589 8.47 -7.06 -40.76
N VAL A 590 7.81 -8.21 -40.89
CA VAL A 590 8.25 -9.45 -40.26
C VAL A 590 9.39 -10.04 -41.08
N ASN A 591 10.58 -10.05 -40.47
CA ASN A 591 11.78 -10.66 -40.99
C ASN A 591 11.98 -12.06 -40.38
N ILE A 592 12.05 -13.09 -41.22
CA ILE A 592 12.26 -14.47 -40.77
C ILE A 592 13.77 -14.76 -40.79
N THR A 593 14.42 -14.53 -39.64
CA THR A 593 15.84 -14.83 -39.47
C THR A 593 16.06 -16.29 -39.06
N ASP A 594 17.28 -16.81 -39.24
CA ASP A 594 17.68 -18.13 -38.72
C ASP A 594 17.37 -18.25 -37.22
N LYS A 595 17.54 -17.16 -36.47
CA LYS A 595 17.29 -17.13 -35.02
C LYS A 595 15.81 -17.29 -34.68
N VAL A 596 14.90 -16.72 -35.46
CA VAL A 596 13.44 -16.92 -35.32
C VAL A 596 13.07 -18.37 -35.53
N VAL A 597 13.62 -19.02 -36.58
CA VAL A 597 13.36 -20.43 -36.88
C VAL A 597 13.94 -21.35 -35.80
N GLU A 598 15.16 -21.06 -35.32
CA GLU A 598 15.75 -21.80 -34.19
C GLU A 598 14.90 -21.67 -32.92
N ASP A 599 14.42 -20.47 -32.59
CA ASP A 599 13.63 -20.23 -31.38
C ASP A 599 12.24 -20.88 -31.46
N ALA A 600 11.61 -20.87 -32.64
CA ALA A 600 10.39 -21.62 -32.91
C ALA A 600 10.64 -23.14 -32.79
N THR A 601 11.76 -23.64 -33.31
CA THR A 601 12.11 -25.05 -33.26
C THR A 601 12.35 -25.55 -31.84
N ARG A 602 12.91 -24.71 -30.95
CA ARG A 602 13.11 -25.02 -29.53
C ARG A 602 11.85 -24.85 -28.68
N ASN A 603 10.80 -24.23 -29.22
CA ASN A 603 9.52 -24.06 -28.52
C ASN A 603 8.81 -25.42 -28.42
N ARG A 604 8.57 -25.87 -27.19
CA ARG A 604 8.04 -27.20 -26.94
C ARG A 604 6.54 -27.31 -27.16
N GLU A 605 5.82 -26.22 -26.89
CA GLU A 605 4.36 -26.20 -26.89
C GLU A 605 3.79 -25.75 -28.25
N SER A 606 4.22 -24.59 -28.75
CA SER A 606 3.71 -23.98 -29.99
C SER A 606 4.64 -24.17 -31.21
N GLY A 607 5.77 -24.86 -31.05
CA GLY A 607 6.86 -24.87 -32.03
C GLY A 607 6.45 -25.45 -33.39
N ALA A 608 5.75 -26.58 -33.40
CA ALA A 608 5.30 -27.23 -34.63
C ALA A 608 4.36 -26.31 -35.45
N GLN A 609 3.37 -25.68 -34.81
CA GLN A 609 2.44 -24.78 -35.52
C GLN A 609 3.14 -23.51 -36.01
N ILE A 610 4.13 -22.98 -35.27
CA ILE A 610 4.93 -21.84 -35.75
C ILE A 610 5.72 -22.24 -37.00
N ILE A 611 6.42 -23.38 -36.97
CA ILE A 611 7.20 -23.85 -38.14
C ILE A 611 6.29 -24.12 -39.34
N GLU A 612 5.12 -24.72 -39.14
CA GLU A 612 4.13 -24.91 -40.19
C GLU A 612 3.72 -23.58 -40.84
N LEU A 613 3.30 -22.60 -40.04
CA LEU A 613 2.92 -21.26 -40.49
C LEU A 613 4.04 -20.56 -41.27
N LEU A 614 5.27 -20.65 -40.78
CA LEU A 614 6.43 -20.04 -41.44
C LEU A 614 6.73 -20.70 -42.78
N LEU A 615 6.68 -22.02 -42.86
CA LEU A 615 6.88 -22.75 -44.11
C LEU A 615 5.74 -22.49 -45.12
N ASP A 616 4.50 -22.40 -44.66
CA ASP A 616 3.33 -22.12 -45.50
C ASP A 616 3.34 -20.72 -46.10
N ARG A 617 3.63 -19.70 -45.27
CA ARG A 617 3.44 -18.30 -45.68
C ARG A 617 4.72 -17.61 -46.12
N ARG A 618 5.87 -18.05 -45.62
CA ARG A 618 7.20 -17.43 -45.84
C ARG A 618 8.28 -18.47 -46.13
N GLY A 619 7.92 -19.63 -46.67
CA GLY A 619 8.85 -20.75 -46.85
C GLY A 619 10.13 -20.41 -47.59
N GLY A 620 10.08 -19.52 -48.60
CA GLY A 620 11.28 -19.09 -49.35
C GLY A 620 12.33 -18.34 -48.52
N GLU A 621 11.96 -17.84 -47.33
CA GLU A 621 12.88 -17.15 -46.40
C GLU A 621 13.37 -18.07 -45.27
N VAL A 622 12.72 -19.23 -45.11
CA VAL A 622 13.12 -20.22 -44.11
C VAL A 622 14.35 -20.98 -44.61
N ASN A 623 15.46 -20.77 -43.91
CA ASN A 623 16.74 -21.45 -44.15
C ASN A 623 16.87 -22.66 -43.21
N ILE A 624 16.94 -23.87 -43.77
CA ILE A 624 17.10 -25.11 -42.98
C ILE A 624 18.59 -25.37 -42.75
N THR A 625 19.05 -25.03 -41.55
CA THR A 625 20.44 -25.28 -41.13
C THR A 625 20.56 -26.59 -40.34
N ASP A 626 21.76 -27.17 -40.29
CA ASP A 626 22.06 -28.34 -39.45
C ASP A 626 21.61 -28.13 -38.00
N LYS A 627 21.79 -26.91 -37.47
CA LYS A 627 21.41 -26.55 -36.09
C LYS A 627 19.91 -26.60 -35.87
N ILE A 628 19.09 -26.20 -36.84
CA ILE A 628 17.63 -26.31 -36.77
C ILE A 628 17.20 -27.77 -36.73
N VAL A 629 17.80 -28.62 -37.57
CA VAL A 629 17.51 -30.06 -37.58
C VAL A 629 17.90 -30.69 -36.23
N GLU A 630 19.10 -30.38 -35.72
CA GLU A 630 19.53 -30.84 -34.39
C GLU A 630 18.59 -30.36 -33.27
N ASP A 631 18.20 -29.09 -33.25
CA ASP A 631 17.30 -28.54 -32.24
C ASP A 631 15.91 -29.19 -32.29
N ALA A 632 15.40 -29.50 -33.50
CA ALA A 632 14.16 -30.22 -33.69
C ALA A 632 14.25 -31.64 -33.11
N THR A 633 15.36 -32.35 -33.35
CA THR A 633 15.56 -33.68 -32.78
C THR A 633 15.69 -33.70 -31.26
N ARG A 634 16.14 -32.60 -30.64
CA ARG A 634 16.22 -32.46 -29.17
C ARG A 634 14.93 -31.95 -28.54
N ASN A 635 13.98 -31.44 -29.33
CA ASN A 635 12.68 -30.99 -28.84
C ASN A 635 11.82 -32.20 -28.45
N ARG A 636 11.47 -32.29 -27.17
CA ARG A 636 10.84 -33.48 -26.59
C ARG A 636 9.35 -33.58 -26.90
N GLU A 637 8.67 -32.44 -27.06
CA GLU A 637 7.22 -32.39 -27.21
C GLU A 637 6.83 -32.23 -28.70
N SER A 638 7.31 -31.16 -29.35
CA SER A 638 6.95 -30.86 -30.76
C SER A 638 7.94 -31.42 -31.80
N GLY A 639 9.03 -32.07 -31.37
CA GLY A 639 10.16 -32.41 -32.24
C GLY A 639 9.80 -33.34 -33.41
N ALA A 640 8.98 -34.36 -33.17
CA ALA A 640 8.54 -35.29 -34.22
C ALA A 640 7.76 -34.57 -35.33
N GLN A 641 6.80 -33.73 -34.95
CA GLN A 641 5.98 -32.95 -35.89
C GLN A 641 6.82 -31.93 -36.67
N ILE A 642 7.80 -31.29 -36.02
CA ILE A 642 8.71 -30.36 -36.70
C ILE A 642 9.56 -31.12 -37.73
N ILE A 643 10.16 -32.26 -37.37
CA ILE A 643 10.95 -33.08 -38.30
C ILE A 643 10.08 -33.56 -39.47
N GLU A 644 8.84 -33.97 -39.21
CA GLU A 644 7.89 -34.35 -40.26
C GLU A 644 7.65 -33.21 -41.25
N LEU A 645 7.29 -32.01 -40.76
CA LEU A 645 7.06 -30.81 -41.59
C LEU A 645 8.30 -30.43 -42.41
N LEU A 646 9.49 -30.49 -41.81
CA LEU A 646 10.75 -30.19 -42.50
C LEU A 646 11.03 -31.19 -43.62
N LEU A 647 10.82 -32.49 -43.37
CA LEU A 647 11.00 -33.53 -44.38
C LEU A 647 9.95 -33.44 -45.50
N ASP A 648 8.69 -33.15 -45.17
CA ASP A 648 7.59 -33.02 -46.15
C ASP A 648 7.77 -31.83 -47.09
N ARG A 649 8.10 -30.67 -46.53
CA ARG A 649 8.08 -29.40 -47.27
C ARG A 649 9.45 -29.02 -47.83
N ARG A 650 10.54 -29.40 -47.15
CA ARG A 650 11.93 -29.00 -47.47
C ARG A 650 12.92 -30.15 -47.33
N GLY A 651 12.48 -31.40 -47.54
CA GLY A 651 13.30 -32.58 -47.30
C GLY A 651 14.67 -32.57 -47.98
N GLY A 652 14.79 -32.04 -49.20
CA GLY A 652 16.07 -31.96 -49.92
C GLY A 652 17.16 -31.13 -49.22
N GLU A 653 16.79 -30.26 -48.28
CA GLU A 653 17.70 -29.42 -47.51
C GLU A 653 17.99 -29.98 -46.11
N VAL A 654 17.24 -31.00 -45.68
CA VAL A 654 17.45 -31.66 -44.39
C VAL A 654 18.67 -32.57 -44.49
N ASN A 655 19.73 -32.19 -43.76
CA ASN A 655 20.97 -32.94 -43.65
C ASN A 655 20.91 -33.92 -42.45
N ILE A 656 20.94 -35.22 -42.73
CA ILE A 656 20.92 -36.27 -41.69
C ILE A 656 22.37 -36.64 -41.36
N THR A 657 22.90 -36.02 -40.31
CA THR A 657 24.23 -36.32 -39.79
C THR A 657 24.16 -37.39 -38.69
N ASP A 658 25.30 -38.03 -38.38
CA ASP A 658 25.42 -38.94 -37.23
C ASP A 658 24.94 -38.31 -35.93
N LYS A 659 25.16 -37.00 -35.77
CA LYS A 659 24.74 -36.25 -34.58
C LYS A 659 23.22 -36.08 -34.51
N VAL A 660 22.55 -35.82 -35.64
CA VAL A 660 21.09 -35.75 -35.73
C VAL A 660 20.46 -37.09 -35.33
N VAL A 661 21.00 -38.21 -35.81
CA VAL A 661 20.54 -39.55 -35.43
C VAL A 661 20.79 -39.81 -33.94
N GLU A 662 21.98 -39.47 -33.42
CA GLU A 662 22.32 -39.64 -32.01
C GLU A 662 21.42 -38.79 -31.09
N ASP A 663 21.18 -37.52 -31.43
CA ASP A 663 20.29 -36.62 -30.69
C ASP A 663 18.84 -37.12 -30.69
N ALA A 664 18.33 -37.57 -31.84
CA ALA A 664 17.01 -38.20 -31.95
C ALA A 664 16.89 -39.45 -31.06
N THR A 665 17.92 -40.32 -31.04
CA THR A 665 17.90 -41.51 -30.17
C THR A 665 17.95 -41.20 -28.68
N ARG A 666 18.51 -40.05 -28.28
CA ARG A 666 18.53 -39.61 -26.87
C ARG A 666 17.27 -38.86 -26.44
N ASN A 667 16.42 -38.49 -27.39
CA ASN A 667 15.15 -37.84 -27.08
C ASN A 667 14.20 -38.86 -26.43
N ARG A 668 13.82 -38.59 -25.18
CA ARG A 668 13.08 -39.55 -24.35
C ARG A 668 11.60 -39.66 -24.72
N GLU A 669 11.02 -38.56 -25.17
CA GLU A 669 9.59 -38.45 -25.42
C GLU A 669 9.26 -38.69 -26.92
N SER A 670 9.84 -37.89 -27.82
CA SER A 670 9.57 -37.96 -29.27
C SER A 670 10.57 -38.82 -30.07
N GLY A 671 11.59 -39.40 -29.41
CA GLY A 671 12.73 -40.00 -30.10
C GLY A 671 12.37 -41.18 -31.02
N ALA A 672 11.46 -42.06 -30.58
CA ALA A 672 11.01 -43.19 -31.39
C ALA A 672 10.34 -42.73 -32.70
N GLN A 673 9.43 -41.76 -32.61
CA GLN A 673 8.72 -41.18 -33.77
C GLN A 673 9.68 -40.47 -34.73
N ILE A 674 10.66 -39.73 -34.20
CA ILE A 674 11.67 -39.05 -35.03
C ILE A 674 12.52 -40.09 -35.79
N ILE A 675 12.98 -41.14 -35.10
CA ILE A 675 13.77 -42.21 -35.75
C ILE A 675 12.95 -42.94 -36.80
N GLU A 676 11.67 -43.21 -36.54
CA GLU A 676 10.76 -43.78 -37.52
C GLU A 676 10.65 -42.90 -38.78
N LEU A 677 10.36 -41.61 -38.62
CA LEU A 677 10.25 -40.66 -39.73
C LEU A 677 11.54 -40.58 -40.57
N LEU A 678 12.71 -40.54 -39.91
CA LEU A 678 14.01 -40.51 -40.59
C LEU A 678 14.27 -41.79 -41.38
N LEU A 679 13.95 -42.96 -40.80
CA LEU A 679 14.09 -44.25 -41.49
C LEU A 679 13.14 -44.37 -42.69
N ASP A 680 11.92 -43.85 -42.58
CA ASP A 680 10.87 -44.01 -43.59
C ASP A 680 11.08 -43.12 -44.79
N ARG A 681 11.44 -41.86 -44.53
CA ARG A 681 11.57 -40.84 -45.58
C ARG A 681 12.98 -40.77 -46.14
N ARG A 682 14.01 -41.08 -45.35
CA ARG A 682 15.43 -40.89 -45.70
C ARG A 682 16.36 -41.99 -45.17
N GLY A 683 15.84 -43.21 -45.02
CA GLY A 683 16.57 -44.31 -44.38
C GLY A 683 17.97 -44.58 -44.91
N ARG A 684 18.24 -44.42 -46.21
CA ARG A 684 19.58 -44.64 -46.81
C ARG A 684 20.67 -43.74 -46.22
N GLU A 685 20.30 -42.58 -45.67
CA GLU A 685 21.22 -41.60 -45.10
C GLU A 685 21.37 -41.76 -43.58
N VAL A 686 20.51 -42.57 -42.95
CA VAL A 686 20.58 -42.87 -41.52
C VAL A 686 21.72 -43.87 -41.28
N ASN A 687 22.76 -43.41 -40.60
CA ASN A 687 23.92 -44.21 -40.22
C ASN A 687 23.75 -44.81 -38.82
N ILE A 688 23.64 -46.14 -38.75
CA ILE A 688 23.46 -46.87 -37.48
C ILE A 688 24.85 -47.20 -36.91
N THR A 689 25.41 -46.27 -36.15
CA THR A 689 26.69 -46.48 -35.47
C THR A 689 26.50 -47.19 -34.13
N ASN A 690 27.57 -47.78 -33.58
CA ASN A 690 27.55 -48.31 -32.21
C ASN A 690 27.12 -47.26 -31.17
N ARG A 691 27.41 -45.98 -31.39
CA ARG A 691 26.99 -44.90 -30.48
C ARG A 691 25.48 -44.71 -30.47
N VAL A 692 24.83 -44.83 -31.64
CA VAL A 692 23.37 -44.75 -31.80
C VAL A 692 22.69 -45.92 -31.07
N VAL A 693 23.21 -47.15 -31.23
CA VAL A 693 22.65 -48.33 -30.57
C VAL A 693 22.82 -48.25 -29.04
N ILE A 694 23.98 -47.78 -28.55
CA ILE A 694 24.19 -47.53 -27.10
C ILE A 694 23.25 -46.44 -26.60
N ALA A 695 23.11 -45.32 -27.33
CA ALA A 695 22.23 -44.23 -26.95
C ALA A 695 20.76 -44.66 -26.86
N ALA A 696 20.30 -45.51 -27.79
CA ALA A 696 18.97 -46.12 -27.74
C ALA A 696 18.81 -47.03 -26.51
N ALA A 697 19.84 -47.84 -26.20
CA ALA A 697 19.82 -48.70 -25.01
C ALA A 697 19.84 -47.90 -23.68
N GLU A 698 20.45 -46.71 -23.67
CA GLU A 698 20.47 -45.80 -22.52
C GLU A 698 19.21 -44.91 -22.41
N ASN A 699 18.35 -44.88 -23.44
CA ASN A 699 17.12 -44.07 -23.42
C ASN A 699 16.06 -44.76 -22.56
N TRP A 700 15.68 -44.12 -21.44
CA TRP A 700 14.82 -44.73 -20.43
C TRP A 700 13.38 -44.91 -20.90
N GLU A 701 12.84 -43.96 -21.66
CA GLU A 701 11.42 -43.95 -22.04
C GLU A 701 11.19 -44.60 -23.41
N SER A 702 11.81 -44.06 -24.47
CA SER A 702 11.60 -44.53 -25.86
C SER A 702 12.57 -45.62 -26.32
N GLY A 703 13.51 -46.05 -25.46
CA GLY A 703 14.65 -46.89 -25.87
C GLY A 703 14.26 -48.25 -26.46
N ALA A 704 13.25 -48.91 -25.89
CA ALA A 704 12.76 -50.20 -26.40
C ALA A 704 12.18 -50.07 -27.82
N GLN A 705 11.34 -49.06 -28.05
CA GLN A 705 10.74 -48.79 -29.36
C GLN A 705 11.80 -48.41 -30.41
N ILE A 706 12.79 -47.60 -30.03
CA ILE A 706 13.89 -47.24 -30.94
C ILE A 706 14.69 -48.48 -31.34
N ILE A 707 15.04 -49.35 -30.38
CA ILE A 707 15.78 -50.59 -30.68
C ILE A 707 14.95 -51.53 -31.56
N GLU A 708 13.65 -51.64 -31.31
CA GLU A 708 12.74 -52.41 -32.15
C GLU A 708 12.73 -51.91 -33.60
N LEU A 709 12.55 -50.59 -33.81
CA LEU A 709 12.56 -49.97 -35.14
C LEU A 709 13.88 -50.17 -35.88
N LEU A 710 15.02 -50.03 -35.19
CA LEU A 710 16.34 -50.25 -35.79
C LEU A 710 16.53 -51.72 -36.20
N LEU A 711 16.08 -52.66 -35.38
CA LEU A 711 16.14 -54.10 -35.69
C LEU A 711 15.21 -54.48 -36.85
N ASP A 712 13.99 -53.94 -36.90
CA ASP A 712 13.02 -54.24 -37.96
C ASP A 712 13.42 -53.68 -39.31
N ARG A 713 13.85 -52.41 -39.36
CA ARG A 713 14.09 -51.72 -40.63
C ARG A 713 15.53 -51.89 -41.13
N ARG A 714 16.50 -52.07 -40.22
CA ARG A 714 17.94 -52.09 -40.54
C ARG A 714 18.75 -53.06 -39.67
N GLY A 715 18.14 -54.17 -39.24
CA GLY A 715 18.76 -55.10 -38.29
C GLY A 715 20.16 -55.60 -38.68
N GLY A 716 20.45 -55.79 -39.97
CA GLY A 716 21.78 -56.22 -40.45
C GLY A 716 22.93 -55.26 -40.12
N GLU A 717 22.63 -54.00 -39.79
CA GLU A 717 23.62 -52.97 -39.44
C GLU A 717 23.70 -52.73 -37.92
N VAL A 718 22.76 -53.28 -37.15
CA VAL A 718 22.75 -53.18 -35.69
C VAL A 718 23.79 -54.15 -35.12
N ASN A 719 24.83 -53.57 -34.53
CA ASN A 719 25.90 -54.31 -33.86
C ASN A 719 25.66 -54.37 -32.35
N ILE A 720 25.38 -55.57 -31.85
CA ILE A 720 25.12 -55.82 -30.42
C ILE A 720 26.44 -56.10 -29.73
N THR A 721 26.98 -55.07 -29.07
CA THR A 721 28.20 -55.18 -28.26
C THR A 721 27.88 -55.35 -26.78
N ASP A 722 28.83 -55.84 -25.98
CA ASP A 722 28.70 -55.92 -24.52
C ASP A 722 28.25 -54.58 -23.90
N LYS A 723 28.73 -53.45 -24.43
CA LYS A 723 28.33 -52.11 -23.98
C LYS A 723 26.86 -51.78 -24.21
N VAL A 724 26.26 -52.29 -25.29
CA VAL A 724 24.82 -52.12 -25.57
C VAL A 724 24.00 -52.88 -24.53
N VAL A 725 24.42 -54.11 -24.21
CA VAL A 725 23.73 -54.94 -23.22
C VAL A 725 23.94 -54.39 -21.80
N GLU A 726 25.13 -53.89 -21.47
CA GLU A 726 25.39 -53.17 -20.21
C GLU A 726 24.54 -51.90 -20.08
N ALA A 727 24.39 -51.13 -21.16
CA ALA A 727 23.50 -49.96 -21.19
C ALA A 727 22.04 -50.35 -20.93
N ALA A 728 21.55 -51.39 -21.60
CA ALA A 728 20.19 -51.90 -21.39
C ALA A 728 19.98 -52.44 -19.96
N ALA A 729 20.97 -53.13 -19.38
CA ALA A 729 20.90 -53.65 -18.01
C ALA A 729 20.81 -52.54 -16.96
N ARG A 730 21.47 -51.39 -17.19
CA ARG A 730 21.41 -50.20 -16.33
C ARG A 730 20.13 -49.36 -16.53
N ASN A 731 19.41 -49.56 -17.63
CA ASN A 731 18.22 -48.79 -17.98
C ASN A 731 17.04 -49.20 -17.09
N ARG A 732 16.52 -48.26 -16.30
CA ARG A 732 15.55 -48.56 -15.23
C ARG A 732 14.15 -48.81 -15.74
N GLU A 733 13.75 -48.06 -16.77
CA GLU A 733 12.38 -48.08 -17.29
C GLU A 733 12.23 -49.10 -18.44
N SER A 734 12.96 -48.91 -19.54
CA SER A 734 12.86 -49.78 -20.74
C SER A 734 13.81 -50.98 -20.75
N GLY A 735 14.68 -51.12 -19.75
CA GLY A 735 15.80 -52.09 -19.79
C GLY A 735 15.39 -53.55 -19.96
N ALA A 736 14.32 -53.98 -19.31
CA ALA A 736 13.79 -55.35 -19.45
C ALA A 736 13.32 -55.64 -20.88
N GLN A 737 12.54 -54.73 -21.46
CA GLN A 737 12.02 -54.85 -22.83
C GLN A 737 13.14 -54.82 -23.87
N ILE A 738 14.15 -53.97 -23.67
CA ILE A 738 15.32 -53.90 -24.55
C ILE A 738 16.07 -55.24 -24.53
N ILE A 739 16.34 -55.79 -23.34
CA ILE A 739 17.05 -57.08 -23.21
C ILE A 739 16.24 -58.21 -23.84
N GLU A 740 14.92 -58.22 -23.66
CA GLU A 740 14.03 -59.18 -24.31
C GLU A 740 14.12 -59.11 -25.84
N LEU A 741 13.98 -57.92 -26.44
CA LEU A 741 14.08 -57.70 -27.89
C LEU A 741 15.43 -58.16 -28.46
N LEU A 742 16.54 -57.84 -27.77
CA LEU A 742 17.88 -58.25 -28.20
C LEU A 742 18.05 -59.77 -28.15
N LEU A 743 17.54 -60.43 -27.10
CA LEU A 743 17.60 -61.88 -26.96
C LEU A 743 16.70 -62.61 -27.98
N ASP A 744 15.52 -62.05 -28.28
CA ASP A 744 14.55 -62.68 -29.17
C ASP A 744 14.95 -62.59 -30.64
N ARG A 745 15.45 -61.43 -31.07
CA ARG A 745 15.76 -61.19 -32.48
C ARG A 745 17.20 -61.52 -32.83
N ARG A 746 18.14 -61.43 -31.88
CA ARG A 746 19.60 -61.58 -32.10
C ARG A 746 20.32 -62.27 -30.94
N GLY A 747 19.65 -63.16 -30.20
CA GLY A 747 20.19 -63.77 -28.98
C GLY A 747 21.51 -64.52 -29.11
N GLY A 748 21.87 -64.99 -30.30
CA GLY A 748 23.17 -65.63 -30.57
C GLY A 748 24.37 -64.68 -30.51
N GLU A 749 24.15 -63.37 -30.64
CA GLU A 749 25.19 -62.33 -30.62
C GLU A 749 25.29 -61.62 -29.26
N VAL A 750 24.26 -61.76 -28.41
CA VAL A 750 24.26 -61.20 -27.06
C VAL A 750 25.27 -61.97 -26.21
N ASN A 751 26.28 -61.32 -25.65
CA ASN A 751 27.19 -61.92 -24.68
C ASN A 751 26.78 -61.52 -23.25
N ILE A 752 26.64 -62.49 -22.34
CA ILE A 752 26.27 -62.22 -20.94
C ILE A 752 27.53 -62.30 -20.08
N THR A 753 28.03 -61.14 -19.67
CA THR A 753 29.21 -61.01 -18.81
C THR A 753 28.81 -60.82 -17.35
N ASP A 754 29.72 -61.10 -16.41
CA ASP A 754 29.51 -60.87 -14.97
C ASP A 754 29.09 -59.42 -14.69
N LYS A 755 29.63 -58.46 -15.45
CA LYS A 755 29.31 -57.03 -15.32
C LYS A 755 27.87 -56.70 -15.75
N ILE A 756 27.36 -57.33 -16.81
CA ILE A 756 25.96 -57.17 -17.25
C ILE A 756 25.01 -57.68 -16.17
N VAL A 757 25.33 -58.83 -15.56
CA VAL A 757 24.52 -59.40 -14.47
C VAL A 757 24.60 -58.50 -13.23
N GLU A 758 25.78 -58.00 -12.88
CA GLU A 758 25.96 -57.04 -11.79
C GLU A 758 25.16 -55.74 -12.01
N ASP A 759 25.24 -55.15 -13.20
CA ASP A 759 24.49 -53.94 -13.57
C ASP A 759 22.97 -54.19 -13.54
N ALA A 760 22.52 -55.34 -14.05
CA ALA A 760 21.11 -55.76 -13.97
C ALA A 760 20.65 -55.91 -12.52
N THR A 761 21.46 -56.45 -11.61
CA THR A 761 21.09 -56.56 -10.18
C THR A 761 21.01 -55.23 -9.45
N ARG A 762 21.78 -54.23 -9.89
CA ARG A 762 21.72 -52.86 -9.33
C ARG A 762 20.55 -52.04 -9.86
N ASN A 763 19.87 -52.52 -10.90
CA ASN A 763 18.71 -51.87 -11.47
C ASN A 763 17.54 -51.88 -10.46
N ARG A 764 17.10 -50.70 -10.02
CA ARG A 764 16.12 -50.60 -8.94
C ARG A 764 14.72 -51.03 -9.37
N GLU A 765 14.34 -50.68 -10.59
CA GLU A 765 12.97 -50.84 -11.10
C GLU A 765 12.77 -52.17 -11.83
N SER A 766 13.72 -52.56 -12.70
CA SER A 766 13.53 -53.69 -13.64
C SER A 766 14.40 -54.93 -13.34
N SER A 767 15.17 -54.96 -12.25
CA SER A 767 16.15 -56.04 -12.02
C SER A 767 15.55 -57.46 -11.99
N ALA A 768 14.42 -57.66 -11.31
CA ALA A 768 13.81 -58.99 -11.22
C ALA A 768 13.37 -59.52 -12.59
N GLN A 769 12.85 -58.64 -13.45
CA GLN A 769 12.43 -58.98 -14.81
C GLN A 769 13.62 -59.27 -15.72
N ILE A 770 14.64 -58.39 -15.71
CA ILE A 770 15.86 -58.55 -16.50
C ILE A 770 16.55 -59.88 -16.16
N ILE A 771 16.71 -60.17 -14.88
CA ILE A 771 17.39 -61.40 -14.44
C ILE A 771 16.57 -62.64 -14.81
N ASN A 772 15.24 -62.60 -14.68
CA ASN A 772 14.39 -63.71 -15.12
C ASN A 772 14.54 -63.95 -16.63
N LEU A 773 14.55 -62.91 -17.46
CA LEU A 773 14.79 -63.02 -18.90
C LEU A 773 16.16 -63.64 -19.22
N LEU A 774 17.22 -63.18 -18.52
CA LEU A 774 18.57 -63.73 -18.70
C LEU A 774 18.65 -65.21 -18.32
N LEU A 775 18.07 -65.61 -17.19
CA LEU A 775 18.05 -67.00 -16.75
C LEU A 775 17.18 -67.89 -17.66
N ASP A 776 16.06 -67.38 -18.16
CA ASP A 776 15.13 -68.12 -19.01
C ASP A 776 15.71 -68.41 -20.39
N ARG A 777 16.37 -67.42 -20.99
CA ARG A 777 16.90 -67.54 -22.36
C ARG A 777 18.34 -68.05 -22.40
N ARG A 778 19.12 -67.94 -21.33
CA ARG A 778 20.56 -68.31 -21.30
C ARG A 778 20.94 -69.32 -20.22
N GLY A 779 20.05 -69.64 -19.29
CA GLY A 779 20.21 -70.74 -18.33
C GLY A 779 21.53 -70.71 -17.57
N GLY A 780 22.29 -71.79 -17.67
CA GLY A 780 23.59 -71.98 -17.00
C GLY A 780 24.72 -71.05 -17.48
N ASN A 781 24.54 -70.33 -18.59
CA ASN A 781 25.53 -69.36 -19.09
C ASN A 781 25.52 -68.03 -18.32
N VAL A 782 24.57 -67.82 -17.41
CA VAL A 782 24.56 -66.69 -16.48
C VAL A 782 25.38 -67.07 -15.24
N ASN A 783 26.55 -66.45 -15.08
CA ASN A 783 27.41 -66.64 -13.92
C ASN A 783 26.92 -65.82 -12.72
N ILE A 784 26.76 -66.47 -11.56
CA ILE A 784 26.31 -65.82 -10.32
C ILE A 784 27.48 -65.84 -9.33
N THR A 785 28.07 -64.67 -9.08
CA THR A 785 29.22 -64.48 -8.19
C THR A 785 28.79 -63.88 -6.85
N ASP A 786 29.63 -64.00 -5.81
CA ASP A 786 29.38 -63.37 -4.50
C ASP A 786 29.12 -61.87 -4.60
N LYS A 787 29.76 -61.17 -5.55
CA LYS A 787 29.56 -59.74 -5.80
C LYS A 787 28.16 -59.42 -6.32
N ILE A 788 27.60 -60.30 -7.16
CA ILE A 788 26.24 -60.16 -7.71
C ILE A 788 25.20 -60.38 -6.60
N VAL A 789 25.43 -61.37 -5.73
CA VAL A 789 24.58 -61.63 -4.56
C VAL A 789 24.64 -60.45 -3.57
N GLU A 790 25.84 -59.91 -3.30
CA GLU A 790 26.02 -58.71 -2.49
C GLU A 790 25.31 -57.49 -3.10
N ALA A 791 25.45 -57.26 -4.41
CA ALA A 791 24.79 -56.16 -5.10
C ALA A 791 23.26 -56.24 -4.97
N ALA A 792 22.69 -57.44 -5.04
CA ALA A 792 21.27 -57.66 -4.86
C ALA A 792 20.77 -57.38 -3.43
N THR A 793 21.54 -57.72 -2.40
CA THR A 793 21.17 -57.38 -1.00
C THR A 793 21.09 -55.88 -0.74
N ARG A 794 21.81 -55.07 -1.53
CA ARG A 794 21.80 -53.60 -1.45
C ARG A 794 20.70 -52.95 -2.30
N ASN A 795 19.96 -53.73 -3.09
CA ASN A 795 18.86 -53.23 -3.92
C ASN A 795 17.53 -53.27 -3.14
N ARG A 796 17.10 -52.11 -2.64
CA ARG A 796 15.92 -51.95 -1.78
C ARG A 796 14.59 -52.29 -2.46
N GLU A 797 14.49 -52.03 -3.76
CA GLU A 797 13.21 -52.11 -4.46
C GLU A 797 12.92 -53.55 -4.95
N SER A 798 13.96 -54.23 -5.44
CA SER A 798 13.80 -55.50 -6.16
C SER A 798 14.72 -56.64 -5.68
N GLY A 799 15.61 -56.37 -4.72
CA GLY A 799 16.62 -57.34 -4.25
C GLY A 799 16.06 -58.61 -3.63
N ALA A 800 14.97 -58.50 -2.86
CA ALA A 800 14.31 -59.67 -2.26
C ALA A 800 13.67 -60.59 -3.32
N GLN A 801 13.11 -60.02 -4.39
CA GLN A 801 12.55 -60.78 -5.51
C GLN A 801 13.65 -61.49 -6.30
N PHE A 802 14.79 -60.82 -6.51
CA PHE A 802 15.96 -61.41 -7.15
C PHE A 802 16.49 -62.63 -6.39
N ILE A 803 16.67 -62.51 -5.07
CA ILE A 803 17.14 -63.63 -4.23
C ILE A 803 16.14 -64.79 -4.25
N LYS A 804 14.83 -64.50 -4.27
CA LYS A 804 13.78 -65.52 -4.45
C LYS A 804 13.94 -66.27 -5.78
N LEU A 805 14.12 -65.52 -6.87
CA LEU A 805 14.21 -66.06 -8.22
C LEU A 805 15.44 -66.94 -8.42
N LEU A 806 16.60 -66.51 -7.92
CA LEU A 806 17.82 -67.32 -7.94
C LEU A 806 17.65 -68.62 -7.15
N ARG A 807 17.00 -68.55 -5.99
CA ARG A 807 16.71 -69.74 -5.17
C ARG A 807 15.80 -70.72 -5.91
N ASP A 808 14.72 -70.22 -6.52
CA ASP A 808 13.71 -71.05 -7.18
C ASP A 808 14.25 -71.70 -8.49
N ARG A 809 15.20 -71.04 -9.20
CA ARG A 809 15.75 -71.52 -10.49
C ARG A 809 17.13 -72.21 -10.41
N ARG A 810 17.99 -71.86 -9.43
CA ARG A 810 19.40 -72.35 -9.32
C ARG A 810 19.69 -73.10 -8.00
N GLY A 811 18.73 -73.19 -7.08
CA GLY A 811 18.82 -74.07 -5.91
C GLY A 811 20.00 -73.76 -4.97
N ARG A 812 20.91 -74.73 -4.78
CA ARG A 812 22.04 -74.70 -3.82
C ARG A 812 23.28 -73.91 -4.28
N GLU A 813 23.27 -73.31 -5.47
CA GLU A 813 24.43 -72.58 -6.03
C GLU A 813 24.67 -71.18 -5.40
N VAL A 814 23.74 -70.67 -4.58
CA VAL A 814 23.90 -69.37 -3.90
C VAL A 814 24.56 -69.56 -2.53
N ASN A 815 25.87 -69.30 -2.43
CA ASN A 815 26.60 -69.37 -1.17
C ASN A 815 26.29 -68.16 -0.27
N ILE A 816 25.74 -68.41 0.92
CA ILE A 816 25.48 -67.37 1.93
C ILE A 816 26.75 -67.16 2.74
N THR A 817 27.53 -66.13 2.43
CA THR A 817 28.75 -65.76 3.16
C THR A 817 28.52 -64.56 4.08
N ASN A 818 29.41 -64.32 5.06
CA ASN A 818 29.33 -63.13 5.94
C ASN A 818 29.33 -61.80 5.15
N ARG A 819 29.90 -61.79 3.92
CA ARG A 819 29.86 -60.65 3.00
C ARG A 819 28.47 -60.36 2.42
N VAL A 820 27.56 -61.35 2.43
CA VAL A 820 26.15 -61.21 2.01
C VAL A 820 25.27 -60.80 3.20
N VAL A 821 25.56 -61.32 4.40
CA VAL A 821 24.75 -61.09 5.61
C VAL A 821 24.98 -59.70 6.22
N ILE A 822 26.21 -59.19 6.23
CA ILE A 822 26.55 -57.89 6.84
C ILE A 822 25.88 -56.70 6.13
N PRO A 823 25.96 -56.54 4.79
CA PRO A 823 25.28 -55.43 4.10
C PRO A 823 23.75 -55.54 4.16
N ALA A 824 23.21 -56.76 4.22
CA ALA A 824 21.79 -56.98 4.41
C ALA A 824 21.33 -56.50 5.80
N ALA A 825 22.18 -56.61 6.84
CA ALA A 825 21.90 -56.22 8.22
C ALA A 825 21.88 -54.70 8.49
N GLU A 826 22.41 -53.88 7.56
CA GLU A 826 22.49 -52.41 7.72
C GLU A 826 21.17 -51.66 7.37
N ASP A 827 20.13 -52.34 6.86
CA ASP A 827 18.88 -51.70 6.40
C ASP A 827 17.61 -52.49 6.81
N TRP A 828 16.85 -51.97 7.79
CA TRP A 828 15.88 -52.76 8.60
C TRP A 828 14.67 -53.35 7.84
N GLU A 829 14.22 -52.72 6.76
CA GLU A 829 12.94 -53.05 6.09
C GLU A 829 13.09 -54.16 5.04
N SER A 830 14.22 -54.19 4.32
CA SER A 830 14.60 -55.28 3.39
C SER A 830 15.22 -56.47 4.13
N CYS A 831 15.83 -56.21 5.29
CA CYS A 831 16.45 -57.17 6.20
C CYS A 831 15.55 -58.35 6.54
N ALA A 832 14.33 -58.09 7.01
CA ALA A 832 13.46 -59.12 7.57
C ALA A 832 13.07 -60.18 6.55
N ARG A 833 12.68 -59.77 5.33
CA ARG A 833 12.26 -60.69 4.26
C ARG A 833 13.44 -61.47 3.68
N ILE A 834 14.59 -60.82 3.48
CA ILE A 834 15.79 -61.48 2.93
C ILE A 834 16.36 -62.46 3.96
N ILE A 835 16.50 -62.07 5.23
CA ILE A 835 16.99 -62.93 6.31
C ILE A 835 16.00 -64.07 6.59
N GLU A 836 14.69 -63.85 6.62
CA GLU A 836 13.68 -64.91 6.76
C GLU A 836 13.77 -65.94 5.61
N MET A 837 13.96 -65.48 4.38
CA MET A 837 14.12 -66.36 3.21
C MET A 837 15.43 -67.15 3.22
N LEU A 838 16.52 -66.57 3.73
CA LEU A 838 17.82 -67.22 3.88
C LEU A 838 17.84 -68.18 5.08
N LEU A 839 17.15 -67.85 6.19
CA LEU A 839 17.05 -68.67 7.41
C LEU A 839 16.08 -69.85 7.27
N ASN A 840 15.05 -69.76 6.42
CA ASN A 840 14.12 -70.86 6.15
C ASN A 840 14.77 -72.11 5.50
N GLN A 841 16.06 -72.06 5.13
CA GLN A 841 16.85 -73.25 4.83
C GLN A 841 17.31 -74.03 6.07
N ARG A 842 17.49 -73.38 7.24
CA ARG A 842 17.90 -74.07 8.47
C ARG A 842 16.79 -74.97 9.04
N GLY A 843 15.53 -74.78 8.65
CA GLY A 843 14.38 -75.56 9.12
C GLY A 843 14.25 -76.99 8.56
N ARG A 844 15.23 -77.51 7.80
CA ARG A 844 15.25 -78.91 7.33
C ARG A 844 16.46 -79.72 7.79
N VAL A 845 17.09 -79.32 8.89
CA VAL A 845 18.00 -80.19 9.65
C VAL A 845 17.61 -80.13 11.13
N SER A 846 17.32 -81.31 11.67
CA SER A 846 16.98 -81.66 13.05
C SER A 846 17.71 -80.85 14.15
N GLU A 847 16.94 -80.38 15.13
CA GLU A 847 17.37 -79.96 16.48
C GLU A 847 18.22 -81.04 17.20
N PRO A 848 18.86 -80.75 18.36
CA PRO A 848 19.60 -79.55 18.74
C PRO A 848 20.94 -79.89 19.45
N SER A 849 21.81 -78.91 19.68
CA SER A 849 22.64 -78.86 20.90
C SER A 849 22.97 -77.40 21.24
N PRO A 850 22.62 -76.91 22.44
CA PRO A 850 22.89 -75.55 22.86
C PRO A 850 24.29 -75.47 23.45
N ILE A 851 25.09 -74.45 23.09
CA ILE A 851 26.13 -73.81 23.92
C ILE A 851 26.70 -72.62 23.13
N GLY A 852 26.77 -71.47 23.79
CA GLY A 852 27.81 -70.46 23.56
C GLY A 852 27.39 -69.24 22.77
N ALA A 853 26.96 -68.19 23.49
CA ALA A 853 26.92 -66.83 23.00
C ALA A 853 28.35 -66.28 22.83
N SER A 854 28.66 -65.77 21.63
CA SER A 854 29.56 -64.64 21.37
C SER A 854 29.27 -64.05 20.01
#